data_AF-A0A2F0ARM7-F1
#
_entry.id   AF-A0A2F0ARM7-F1
#
_cell.length_a   1.000
_cell.length_b   1.000
_cell.length_c   1.000
_cell.angle_alpha   90.00
_cell.angle_beta   90.00
_cell.angle_gamma   90.00
#
_symmetry.space_group_name_H-M   'P 1'
#
loop_
_entity.id
_entity.type
_entity.pdbx_description
1 polymer ?
#
loop_
_entity_poly.entity_id
_entity_poly.type
_entity_poly.pdbx_seq_one_letter_code
_entity_poly.pdbx_strand_id
1 'polypeptide(L)'
;MLSIRTQSLLLISLFALPSTPAVAKKKRGDKAAVQTTKETIRLALEELGESADSEVRMNVFIARMELSGKDVDRAIMKGMAERDADIRDAAVLAGLRSRTKKIKKAAQKVLKALLESAGEDDRLRARSLLEKGIKSTDRAKWMKSASKVGSKDARQAARRNLLASGGDAAWKVIQSGLTEKESEPEHQQALKAFETFRHPAALKWAMGKIYQKTKLGGLARDYLAEVNLGRGTKKFESKLKAAHRKNRGTFDKELPLAYILGVRGHATLVKESLLGTFNPRYTPKPGERLMAWKGMRKVRDTTLLTRTLSQKFKLKFKALLMSIDEQAEVDAAFAWLEEWAKSNNEPEVYKLLIESARSELTKVRIAAMATLGRLGHRKSQASFIAAMREGRPEIRRAAALGIGLLARRGDEKLIGQLLRREPDIDAKLAFVDGLSRIGTPEIINYLQLLIQSPKLELKKRAAKAIADVGGDRAIVLLRLLRNDRDLELRFTVWKALLKTSPKDYIGEFSRSAVNWLTPEQLKILSKNASLPLDILMHLATRGRKEQRAAAVEELKVRGNQAATRLLTVFETSDDEATVKASISALASIRGSKSISTYRAAIQHRFGMVRAEGYNALRQYASKGLLETVLDGLNEKAPLARVQAARAAIALSKKR
;
A
#
# COMPACT_ATOMS: atom_id res chain seq x y z
N MET A 1 -2.54 10.10 -18.25
CA MET A 1 -1.63 9.51 -19.26
C MET A 1 -0.95 8.20 -18.83
N LEU A 2 -1.11 7.70 -17.59
CA LEU A 2 -0.50 6.43 -17.13
C LEU A 2 -1.40 5.17 -17.21
N SER A 3 -2.74 5.28 -17.39
CA SER A 3 -3.62 4.10 -17.43
C SER A 3 -3.80 3.47 -18.82
N ILE A 4 -3.55 4.21 -19.90
CA ILE A 4 -3.59 3.66 -21.27
C ILE A 4 -2.31 2.85 -21.57
N ARG A 5 -1.16 3.30 -21.07
CA ARG A 5 0.14 2.61 -21.24
C ARG A 5 0.23 1.25 -20.53
N THR A 6 -0.56 1.04 -19.48
CA THR A 6 -0.56 -0.23 -18.71
C THR A 6 -1.44 -1.31 -19.31
N GLN A 7 -2.52 -0.96 -20.03
CA GLN A 7 -3.38 -1.95 -20.70
C GLN A 7 -2.72 -2.58 -21.93
N SER A 8 -1.90 -1.83 -22.67
CA SER A 8 -1.14 -2.36 -23.83
C SER A 8 -0.09 -3.41 -23.43
N LEU A 9 0.53 -3.27 -22.25
CA LEU A 9 1.50 -4.25 -21.72
C LEU A 9 0.83 -5.52 -21.16
N LEU A 10 -0.42 -5.43 -20.69
CA LEU A 10 -1.21 -6.58 -20.22
C LEU A 10 -1.62 -7.50 -21.39
N LEU A 11 -1.91 -6.97 -22.57
CA LEU A 11 -2.25 -7.77 -23.76
C LEU A 11 -1.09 -8.67 -24.22
N ILE A 12 0.17 -8.29 -23.98
CA ILE A 12 1.35 -9.10 -24.33
C ILE A 12 1.56 -10.27 -23.35
N SER A 13 0.98 -10.21 -22.15
CA SER A 13 1.09 -11.27 -21.14
C SER A 13 0.28 -12.54 -21.45
N LEU A 14 -0.71 -12.44 -22.36
CA LEU A 14 -1.62 -13.54 -22.74
C LEU A 14 -1.15 -14.42 -23.91
N PHE A 15 0.03 -14.18 -24.49
CA PHE A 15 0.57 -15.02 -25.57
C PHE A 15 1.18 -16.33 -25.03
N ALA A 16 0.32 -17.22 -24.56
CA ALA A 16 0.58 -18.64 -24.45
C ALA A 16 -0.64 -19.38 -25.04
N LEU A 17 -0.71 -19.48 -26.37
CA LEU A 17 -1.64 -20.41 -27.03
C LEU A 17 -0.86 -21.65 -27.48
N PRO A 18 -1.31 -22.86 -27.14
CA PRO A 18 -0.76 -24.09 -27.71
C PRO A 18 -1.09 -24.13 -29.20
N SER A 19 -0.08 -24.48 -30.00
CA SER A 19 -0.22 -24.79 -31.41
C SER A 19 -0.86 -26.17 -31.53
N THR A 20 -2.13 -26.26 -31.89
CA THR A 20 -2.73 -27.51 -32.40
C THR A 20 -2.91 -27.38 -33.91
N PRO A 21 -2.36 -28.29 -34.73
CA PRO A 21 -2.60 -28.28 -36.16
C PRO A 21 -3.95 -28.96 -36.42
N ALA A 22 -4.95 -28.19 -36.84
CA ALA A 22 -6.18 -28.75 -37.42
C ALA A 22 -6.10 -28.56 -38.94
N VAL A 23 -5.79 -29.65 -39.65
CA VAL A 23 -5.88 -29.73 -41.11
C VAL A 23 -7.36 -29.83 -41.48
N ALA A 24 -7.91 -28.77 -42.09
CA ALA A 24 -9.25 -28.80 -42.68
C ALA A 24 -9.18 -28.27 -44.13
N LYS A 25 -9.68 -29.08 -45.08
CA LYS A 25 -9.77 -28.78 -46.51
C LYS A 25 -10.67 -27.54 -46.73
N LYS A 26 -10.08 -26.41 -47.17
CA LYS A 26 -10.81 -25.20 -47.61
C LYS A 26 -11.03 -25.21 -49.14
N LYS A 27 -12.27 -24.98 -49.58
CA LYS A 27 -12.68 -24.78 -50.99
C LYS A 27 -11.85 -23.66 -51.64
N ARG A 28 -11.47 -23.84 -52.91
CA ARG A 28 -10.52 -22.99 -53.67
C ARG A 28 -10.95 -21.52 -53.84
N GLY A 29 -12.25 -21.20 -53.83
CA GLY A 29 -12.76 -19.81 -53.98
C GLY A 29 -12.48 -18.89 -52.79
N ASP A 30 -12.50 -19.42 -51.56
CA ASP A 30 -12.25 -18.64 -50.33
C ASP A 30 -10.78 -18.25 -50.13
N LYS A 31 -9.85 -18.91 -50.82
CA LYS A 31 -8.40 -18.66 -50.65
C LYS A 31 -7.94 -17.39 -51.36
N ALA A 32 -8.50 -17.08 -52.53
CA ALA A 32 -8.10 -15.92 -53.32
C ALA A 32 -8.52 -14.61 -52.64
N ALA A 33 -9.78 -14.51 -52.20
CA ALA A 33 -10.31 -13.34 -51.49
C ALA A 33 -9.60 -13.09 -50.13
N VAL A 34 -9.29 -14.15 -49.39
CA VAL A 34 -8.56 -14.04 -48.11
C VAL A 34 -7.10 -13.59 -48.32
N GLN A 35 -6.48 -13.99 -49.44
CA GLN A 35 -5.12 -13.58 -49.78
C GLN A 35 -5.06 -12.10 -50.16
N THR A 36 -6.04 -11.59 -50.93
CA THR A 36 -6.15 -10.16 -51.26
C THR A 36 -6.38 -9.31 -50.01
N THR A 37 -7.29 -9.70 -49.11
CA THR A 37 -7.52 -8.96 -47.85
C THR A 37 -6.26 -8.88 -46.97
N LYS A 38 -5.51 -9.97 -46.87
CA LYS A 38 -4.27 -10.01 -46.06
C LYS A 38 -3.19 -9.07 -46.62
N GLU A 39 -3.06 -9.00 -47.94
CA GLU A 39 -2.08 -8.13 -48.59
C GLU A 39 -2.46 -6.65 -48.45
N THR A 40 -3.74 -6.29 -48.61
CA THR A 40 -4.23 -4.92 -48.38
C THR A 40 -3.94 -4.45 -46.96
N ILE A 41 -4.21 -5.29 -45.95
CA ILE A 41 -3.90 -4.99 -44.55
C ILE A 41 -2.39 -4.81 -44.36
N ARG A 42 -1.57 -5.67 -44.98
CA ARG A 42 -0.11 -5.61 -44.84
C ARG A 42 0.46 -4.31 -45.40
N LEU A 43 0.00 -3.88 -46.58
CA LEU A 43 0.43 -2.62 -47.18
C LEU A 43 0.07 -1.43 -46.29
N ALA A 44 -1.17 -1.39 -45.78
CA ALA A 44 -1.60 -0.35 -44.85
C ALA A 44 -0.74 -0.30 -43.56
N LEU A 45 -0.39 -1.47 -43.00
CA LEU A 45 0.48 -1.55 -41.82
C LEU A 45 1.95 -1.21 -42.11
N GLU A 46 2.43 -1.35 -43.34
CA GLU A 46 3.79 -0.92 -43.70
C GLU A 46 3.86 0.61 -43.76
N GLU A 47 2.90 1.25 -44.42
CA GLU A 47 2.77 2.72 -44.49
C GLU A 47 2.63 3.35 -43.09
N LEU A 48 1.72 2.82 -42.26
CA LEU A 48 1.51 3.30 -40.88
C LEU A 48 2.72 3.05 -39.95
N GLY A 49 3.61 2.12 -40.32
CA GLY A 49 4.81 1.82 -39.57
C GLY A 49 5.81 2.98 -39.53
N GLU A 50 5.75 3.88 -40.51
CA GLU A 50 6.60 5.07 -40.62
C GLU A 50 5.95 6.32 -40.00
N SER A 51 4.80 6.18 -39.34
CA SER A 51 4.11 7.30 -38.67
C SER A 51 5.02 7.98 -37.64
N ALA A 52 4.97 9.30 -37.57
CA ALA A 52 5.68 10.06 -36.52
C ALA A 52 5.13 9.77 -35.10
N ASP A 53 3.87 9.33 -34.99
CA ASP A 53 3.21 9.02 -33.73
C ASP A 53 3.58 7.62 -33.21
N SER A 54 4.21 7.54 -32.03
CA SER A 54 4.61 6.27 -31.45
C SER A 54 3.44 5.41 -30.99
N GLU A 55 2.28 5.99 -30.68
CA GLU A 55 1.06 5.23 -30.36
C GLU A 55 0.58 4.46 -31.60
N VAL A 56 0.62 5.09 -32.77
CA VAL A 56 0.29 4.44 -34.05
C VAL A 56 1.28 3.32 -34.32
N ARG A 57 2.59 3.57 -34.21
CA ARG A 57 3.63 2.55 -34.44
C ARG A 57 3.54 1.37 -33.46
N MET A 58 3.18 1.60 -32.19
CA MET A 58 2.92 0.53 -31.22
C MET A 58 1.73 -0.32 -31.65
N ASN A 59 0.62 0.30 -32.08
CA ASN A 59 -0.53 -0.45 -32.59
C ASN A 59 -0.23 -1.20 -33.88
N VAL A 60 0.64 -0.67 -34.75
CA VAL A 60 1.16 -1.38 -35.92
C VAL A 60 1.99 -2.59 -35.50
N PHE A 61 2.90 -2.44 -34.52
CA PHE A 61 3.65 -3.57 -33.98
C PHE A 61 2.71 -4.67 -33.46
N ILE A 62 1.71 -4.32 -32.67
CA ILE A 62 0.70 -5.26 -32.17
C ILE A 62 -0.08 -5.91 -33.33
N ALA A 63 -0.53 -5.13 -34.32
CA ALA A 63 -1.25 -5.64 -35.48
C ALA A 63 -0.41 -6.66 -36.27
N ARG A 64 0.90 -6.40 -36.45
CA ARG A 64 1.83 -7.34 -37.09
C ARG A 64 2.05 -8.60 -36.25
N MET A 65 2.08 -8.48 -34.92
CA MET A 65 2.13 -9.63 -34.01
C MET A 65 0.84 -10.48 -34.05
N GLU A 66 -0.30 -9.89 -34.39
CA GLU A 66 -1.57 -10.59 -34.61
C GLU A 66 -1.60 -11.35 -35.96
N LEU A 67 -0.65 -11.12 -36.86
CA LEU A 67 -0.46 -11.93 -38.09
C LEU A 67 0.19 -13.29 -37.76
N SER A 68 0.48 -14.10 -38.78
CA SER A 68 0.95 -15.49 -38.62
C SER A 68 2.32 -15.73 -39.25
N GLY A 69 3.15 -16.57 -38.62
CA GLY A 69 4.39 -17.08 -39.22
C GLY A 69 5.50 -16.03 -39.26
N LYS A 70 6.16 -15.89 -40.43
CA LYS A 70 7.34 -15.03 -40.61
C LYS A 70 7.09 -13.54 -40.31
N ASP A 71 5.84 -13.10 -40.36
CA ASP A 71 5.44 -11.73 -40.05
C ASP A 71 5.72 -11.36 -38.59
N VAL A 72 5.52 -12.31 -37.67
CA VAL A 72 5.77 -12.14 -36.22
C VAL A 72 7.27 -11.98 -35.94
N ASP A 73 8.10 -12.84 -36.55
CA ASP A 73 9.55 -12.77 -36.39
C ASP A 73 10.12 -11.45 -36.91
N ARG A 74 9.60 -10.96 -38.05
CA ARG A 74 9.95 -9.65 -38.60
C ARG A 74 9.50 -8.51 -37.69
N ALA A 75 8.29 -8.60 -37.12
CA ALA A 75 7.76 -7.61 -36.20
C ALA A 75 8.64 -7.49 -34.95
N ILE A 76 9.04 -8.61 -34.33
CA ILE A 76 9.91 -8.61 -33.15
C ILE A 76 11.27 -7.98 -33.48
N MET A 77 11.89 -8.35 -34.60
CA MET A 77 13.18 -7.78 -35.00
C MET A 77 13.11 -6.28 -35.28
N LYS A 78 12.09 -5.83 -36.04
CA LYS A 78 11.87 -4.39 -36.28
C LYS A 78 11.57 -3.66 -34.97
N GLY A 79 10.76 -4.23 -34.08
CA GLY A 79 10.43 -3.66 -32.78
C GLY A 79 11.65 -3.49 -31.86
N MET A 80 12.58 -4.46 -31.84
CA MET A 80 13.82 -4.32 -31.07
C MET A 80 14.76 -3.23 -31.61
N ALA A 81 14.61 -2.83 -32.88
CA ALA A 81 15.36 -1.74 -33.51
C ALA A 81 14.63 -0.39 -33.47
N GLU A 82 13.44 -0.34 -32.86
CA GLU A 82 12.60 0.85 -32.83
C GLU A 82 13.18 1.90 -31.85
N ARG A 83 12.92 3.18 -32.12
CA ARG A 83 13.48 4.34 -31.40
C ARG A 83 12.81 4.58 -30.04
N ASP A 84 11.50 4.42 -29.97
CA ASP A 84 10.64 4.39 -28.78
C ASP A 84 10.95 3.17 -27.90
N ALA A 85 11.18 3.45 -26.62
CA ALA A 85 11.57 2.44 -25.64
C ALA A 85 10.46 1.44 -25.34
N ASP A 86 9.18 1.84 -25.39
CA ASP A 86 8.06 0.97 -25.04
C ASP A 86 7.88 -0.12 -26.11
N ILE A 87 8.03 0.24 -27.39
CA ILE A 87 7.98 -0.71 -28.51
C ILE A 87 9.17 -1.68 -28.42
N ARG A 88 10.36 -1.15 -28.11
CA ARG A 88 11.56 -1.95 -27.92
C ARG A 88 11.41 -2.96 -26.79
N ASP A 89 10.90 -2.53 -25.63
CA ASP A 89 10.70 -3.39 -24.47
C ASP A 89 9.64 -4.47 -24.74
N ALA A 90 8.53 -4.10 -25.41
CA ALA A 90 7.51 -5.05 -25.86
C ALA A 90 8.11 -6.12 -26.79
N ALA A 91 8.96 -5.72 -27.73
CA ALA A 91 9.64 -6.62 -28.64
C ALA A 91 10.67 -7.52 -27.93
N VAL A 92 11.44 -6.98 -26.97
CA VAL A 92 12.37 -7.77 -26.15
C VAL A 92 11.62 -8.82 -25.33
N LEU A 93 10.47 -8.48 -24.72
CA LEU A 93 9.64 -9.47 -24.00
C LEU A 93 9.15 -10.59 -24.91
N ALA A 94 8.63 -10.25 -26.09
CA ALA A 94 8.22 -11.24 -27.09
C ALA A 94 9.41 -12.10 -27.52
N GLY A 95 10.58 -11.48 -27.71
CA GLY A 95 11.80 -12.16 -28.11
C GLY A 95 12.36 -13.11 -27.05
N LEU A 96 12.35 -12.74 -25.77
CA LEU A 96 12.77 -13.59 -24.65
C LEU A 96 11.94 -14.88 -24.55
N ARG A 97 10.66 -14.80 -24.98
CA ARG A 97 9.71 -15.91 -25.02
C ARG A 97 9.68 -16.66 -26.35
N SER A 98 10.37 -16.15 -27.38
CA SER A 98 10.36 -16.74 -28.71
C SER A 98 11.01 -18.13 -28.72
N ARG A 99 10.44 -19.05 -29.52
CA ARG A 99 11.04 -20.36 -29.83
C ARG A 99 12.19 -20.24 -30.83
N THR A 100 12.26 -19.13 -31.56
CA THR A 100 13.31 -18.88 -32.55
C THR A 100 14.61 -18.47 -31.84
N LYS A 101 15.62 -19.36 -31.89
CA LYS A 101 16.92 -19.17 -31.20
C LYS A 101 17.59 -17.84 -31.53
N LYS A 102 17.52 -17.39 -32.79
CA LYS A 102 18.07 -16.11 -33.25
C LYS A 102 17.42 -14.92 -32.52
N ILE A 103 16.09 -14.91 -32.43
CA ILE A 103 15.31 -13.85 -31.78
C ILE A 103 15.57 -13.83 -30.27
N LYS A 104 15.57 -15.02 -29.64
CA LYS A 104 15.82 -15.13 -28.20
C LYS A 104 17.20 -14.61 -27.81
N LYS A 105 18.24 -14.92 -28.60
CA LYS A 105 19.60 -14.40 -28.38
C LYS A 105 19.68 -12.87 -28.54
N ALA A 106 19.01 -12.32 -29.56
CA ALA A 106 18.95 -10.87 -29.76
C ALA A 106 18.32 -10.17 -28.55
N ALA A 107 17.18 -10.68 -28.06
CA ALA A 107 16.50 -10.13 -26.88
C ALA A 107 17.35 -10.21 -25.60
N GLN A 108 18.06 -11.32 -25.38
CA GLN A 108 18.99 -11.48 -24.24
C GLN A 108 20.16 -10.49 -24.30
N LYS A 109 20.66 -10.15 -25.49
CA LYS A 109 21.73 -9.15 -25.67
C LYS A 109 21.26 -7.76 -25.25
N VAL A 110 20.05 -7.37 -25.66
CA VAL A 110 19.45 -6.08 -25.26
C VAL A 110 19.23 -6.03 -23.75
N LEU A 111 18.69 -7.09 -23.15
CA LEU A 111 18.46 -7.17 -21.71
C LEU A 111 19.77 -7.01 -20.90
N LYS A 112 20.85 -7.65 -21.36
CA LYS A 112 22.16 -7.56 -20.71
C LYS A 112 22.67 -6.11 -20.71
N ALA A 113 22.60 -5.43 -21.86
CA ALA A 113 23.04 -4.05 -21.98
C ALA A 113 22.25 -3.10 -21.04
N LEU A 114 20.93 -3.31 -20.91
CA LEU A 114 20.10 -2.53 -20.00
C LEU A 114 20.46 -2.74 -18.51
N LEU A 115 20.82 -3.96 -18.11
CA LEU A 115 21.23 -4.26 -16.72
C LEU A 115 22.59 -3.62 -16.36
N GLU A 116 23.48 -3.54 -17.34
CA GLU A 116 24.84 -3.01 -17.17
C GLU A 116 24.92 -1.49 -17.38
N SER A 117 23.82 -0.85 -17.80
CA SER A 117 23.74 0.58 -18.07
C SER A 117 23.96 1.44 -16.81
N ALA A 118 24.61 2.59 -17.00
CA ALA A 118 24.75 3.62 -15.98
C ALA A 118 23.45 4.41 -15.75
N GLY A 119 22.50 4.39 -16.68
CA GLY A 119 21.20 5.03 -16.54
C GLY A 119 20.25 4.27 -15.61
N GLU A 120 19.59 4.96 -14.69
CA GLU A 120 18.61 4.35 -13.78
C GLU A 120 17.38 3.82 -14.53
N ASP A 121 16.87 4.59 -15.50
CA ASP A 121 15.70 4.21 -16.30
C ASP A 121 15.92 2.93 -17.11
N ASP A 122 17.13 2.73 -17.64
CA ASP A 122 17.49 1.50 -18.35
C ASP A 122 17.45 0.30 -17.41
N ARG A 123 17.98 0.45 -16.19
CA ARG A 123 17.99 -0.62 -15.18
C ARG A 123 16.59 -0.94 -14.68
N LEU A 124 15.74 0.06 -14.51
CA LEU A 124 14.32 -0.12 -14.17
C LEU A 124 13.58 -0.89 -15.27
N ARG A 125 13.82 -0.56 -16.54
CA ARG A 125 13.31 -1.30 -17.69
C ARG A 125 13.82 -2.74 -17.70
N ALA A 126 15.12 -2.96 -17.56
CA ALA A 126 15.73 -4.29 -17.51
C ALA A 126 15.10 -5.18 -16.42
N ARG A 127 14.82 -4.59 -15.26
CA ARG A 127 14.14 -5.29 -14.15
C ARG A 127 12.73 -5.71 -14.53
N SER A 128 11.93 -4.79 -15.07
CA SER A 128 10.57 -5.10 -15.57
C SER A 128 10.60 -6.23 -16.60
N LEU A 129 11.60 -6.22 -17.50
CA LEU A 129 11.82 -7.26 -18.49
C LEU A 129 12.18 -8.62 -17.87
N LEU A 130 13.07 -8.65 -16.88
CA LEU A 130 13.43 -9.88 -16.14
C LEU A 130 12.22 -10.48 -15.41
N GLU A 131 11.43 -9.63 -14.76
CA GLU A 131 10.25 -10.02 -13.99
C GLU A 131 9.15 -10.63 -14.88
N LYS A 132 8.99 -10.13 -16.11
CA LYS A 132 7.97 -10.60 -17.05
C LYS A 132 8.46 -11.71 -17.99
N GLY A 133 9.74 -11.68 -18.36
CA GLY A 133 10.29 -12.49 -19.45
C GLY A 133 11.05 -13.74 -19.02
N ILE A 134 11.54 -13.80 -17.77
CA ILE A 134 12.46 -14.86 -17.31
C ILE A 134 11.92 -15.55 -16.05
N LYS A 135 12.13 -16.88 -15.96
CA LYS A 135 11.75 -17.70 -14.80
C LYS A 135 12.49 -17.22 -13.54
N SER A 136 11.82 -17.26 -12.38
CA SER A 136 12.33 -16.76 -11.10
C SER A 136 13.71 -17.32 -10.72
N THR A 137 13.96 -18.62 -11.00
CA THR A 137 15.23 -19.31 -10.72
C THR A 137 16.43 -18.72 -11.47
N ASP A 138 16.21 -18.15 -12.65
CA ASP A 138 17.29 -17.57 -13.47
C ASP A 138 17.50 -16.09 -13.19
N ARG A 139 16.51 -15.37 -12.62
CA ARG A 139 16.63 -13.94 -12.27
C ARG A 139 17.78 -13.68 -11.29
N ALA A 140 17.94 -14.54 -10.30
CA ALA A 140 19.02 -14.42 -9.33
C ALA A 140 20.41 -14.53 -9.98
N LYS A 141 20.56 -15.32 -11.06
CA LYS A 141 21.81 -15.43 -11.81
C LYS A 141 22.12 -14.13 -12.55
N TRP A 142 21.12 -13.55 -13.21
CA TRP A 142 21.25 -12.25 -13.88
C TRP A 142 21.60 -11.13 -12.90
N MET A 143 20.89 -11.05 -11.76
CA MET A 143 21.15 -10.04 -10.72
C MET A 143 22.51 -10.23 -10.05
N LYS A 144 22.96 -11.48 -9.83
CA LYS A 144 24.31 -11.76 -9.31
C LYS A 144 25.41 -11.36 -10.29
N SER A 145 25.18 -11.50 -11.60
CA SER A 145 26.10 -11.01 -12.62
C SER A 145 26.17 -9.47 -12.58
N ALA A 146 25.01 -8.81 -12.56
CA ALA A 146 24.91 -7.35 -12.49
C ALA A 146 25.42 -6.75 -11.16
N SER A 147 25.43 -7.51 -10.06
CA SER A 147 26.03 -7.03 -8.79
C SER A 147 27.56 -7.01 -8.82
N LYS A 148 28.18 -7.62 -9.84
CA LYS A 148 29.63 -7.71 -10.00
C LYS A 148 30.17 -6.86 -11.13
N VAL A 149 29.39 -6.65 -12.19
CA VAL A 149 29.79 -5.99 -13.44
C VAL A 149 28.92 -4.75 -13.68
N GLY A 150 29.47 -3.72 -14.32
CA GLY A 150 28.77 -2.47 -14.63
C GLY A 150 29.15 -1.30 -13.70
N SER A 151 28.42 -0.19 -13.81
CA SER A 151 28.66 1.02 -13.00
C SER A 151 28.48 0.76 -11.49
N LYS A 152 28.99 1.67 -10.65
CA LYS A 152 28.76 1.62 -9.18
C LYS A 152 27.27 1.53 -8.86
N ASP A 153 26.45 2.32 -9.55
CA ASP A 153 25.00 2.36 -9.36
C ASP A 153 24.30 1.06 -9.80
N ALA A 154 24.76 0.46 -10.91
CA ALA A 154 24.24 -0.82 -11.38
C ALA A 154 24.49 -1.93 -10.35
N ARG A 155 25.70 -1.97 -9.78
CA ARG A 155 26.05 -2.92 -8.72
C ARG A 155 25.21 -2.72 -7.46
N GLN A 156 25.00 -1.47 -7.03
CA GLN A 156 24.17 -1.14 -5.87
C GLN A 156 22.69 -1.50 -6.08
N ALA A 157 22.14 -1.23 -7.27
CA ALA A 157 20.77 -1.61 -7.62
C ALA A 157 20.58 -3.13 -7.61
N ALA A 158 21.53 -3.88 -8.16
CA ALA A 158 21.51 -5.34 -8.13
C ALA A 158 21.59 -5.89 -6.69
N ARG A 159 22.43 -5.28 -5.82
CA ARG A 159 22.49 -5.62 -4.39
C ARG A 159 21.15 -5.40 -3.68
N ARG A 160 20.47 -4.26 -3.90
CA ARG A 160 19.13 -3.98 -3.34
C ARG A 160 18.13 -5.06 -3.72
N ASN A 161 18.16 -5.52 -4.97
CA ASN A 161 17.26 -6.58 -5.44
C ASN A 161 17.57 -7.94 -4.79
N LEU A 162 18.85 -8.28 -4.63
CA LEU A 162 19.25 -9.51 -3.94
C LEU A 162 18.85 -9.49 -2.46
N LEU A 163 18.96 -8.35 -1.78
CA LEU A 163 18.49 -8.18 -0.40
C LEU A 163 16.97 -8.40 -0.30
N ALA A 164 16.20 -7.81 -1.21
CA ALA A 164 14.74 -7.97 -1.27
C ALA A 164 14.32 -9.43 -1.53
N SER A 165 15.15 -10.23 -2.20
CA SER A 165 14.85 -11.64 -2.48
C SER A 165 14.89 -12.55 -1.25
N GLY A 166 15.52 -12.11 -0.16
CA GLY A 166 15.65 -12.89 1.07
C GLY A 166 16.56 -14.12 0.94
N GLY A 167 16.49 -14.99 1.94
CA GLY A 167 17.22 -16.27 1.96
C GLY A 167 18.76 -16.15 1.93
N ASP A 168 19.40 -17.16 1.36
CA ASP A 168 20.87 -17.25 1.30
C ASP A 168 21.50 -16.19 0.38
N ALA A 169 20.78 -15.78 -0.67
CA ALA A 169 21.25 -14.76 -1.59
C ALA A 169 21.35 -13.40 -0.89
N ALA A 170 20.31 -13.02 -0.13
CA ALA A 170 20.33 -11.83 0.71
C ALA A 170 21.42 -11.92 1.79
N TRP A 171 21.55 -13.06 2.48
CA TRP A 171 22.58 -13.21 3.50
C TRP A 171 24.00 -12.98 2.97
N LYS A 172 24.34 -13.51 1.79
CA LYS A 172 25.67 -13.30 1.20
C LYS A 172 25.97 -11.82 0.94
N VAL A 173 24.97 -11.05 0.54
CA VAL A 173 25.10 -9.60 0.33
C VAL A 173 25.26 -8.88 1.68
N ILE A 174 24.45 -9.23 2.68
CA ILE A 174 24.54 -8.64 4.02
C ILE A 174 25.90 -8.96 4.65
N GLN A 175 26.30 -10.23 4.65
CA GLN A 175 27.55 -10.69 5.24
C GLN A 175 28.76 -9.97 4.64
N SER A 176 28.81 -9.83 3.30
CA SER A 176 29.86 -9.07 2.62
C SER A 176 29.81 -7.58 2.94
N GLY A 177 28.62 -6.97 3.03
CA GLY A 177 28.51 -5.55 3.37
C GLY A 177 28.91 -5.25 4.82
N LEU A 178 28.62 -6.13 5.77
CA LEU A 178 28.99 -5.96 7.18
C LEU A 178 30.51 -6.03 7.43
N THR A 179 31.29 -6.51 6.46
CA THR A 179 32.77 -6.50 6.52
C THR A 179 33.41 -5.29 5.84
N GLU A 180 32.63 -4.49 5.10
CA GLU A 180 33.12 -3.24 4.51
C GLU A 180 33.34 -2.17 5.58
N LYS A 181 34.12 -1.14 5.26
CA LYS A 181 34.33 0.01 6.16
C LYS A 181 33.00 0.71 6.46
N GLU A 182 32.84 1.25 7.67
CA GLU A 182 31.59 1.90 8.08
C GLU A 182 31.20 3.10 7.20
N SER A 183 32.18 3.75 6.55
CA SER A 183 31.99 4.84 5.59
C SER A 183 31.40 4.40 4.25
N GLU A 184 31.46 3.11 3.92
CA GLU A 184 30.98 2.60 2.63
C GLU A 184 29.45 2.46 2.62
N PRO A 185 28.77 2.87 1.53
CA PRO A 185 27.32 2.69 1.37
C PRO A 185 26.86 1.24 1.56
N GLU A 186 27.71 0.29 1.16
CA GLU A 186 27.51 -1.15 1.28
C GLU A 186 27.37 -1.59 2.75
N HIS A 187 28.13 -0.98 3.66
CA HIS A 187 28.07 -1.26 5.10
C HIS A 187 26.73 -0.77 5.68
N GLN A 188 26.37 0.48 5.39
CA GLN A 188 25.11 1.07 5.87
C GLN A 188 23.88 0.33 5.33
N GLN A 189 23.94 -0.08 4.06
CA GLN A 189 22.90 -0.90 3.45
C GLN A 189 22.77 -2.27 4.14
N ALA A 190 23.89 -2.93 4.45
CA ALA A 190 23.88 -4.22 5.12
C ALA A 190 23.37 -4.12 6.57
N LEU A 191 23.73 -3.08 7.31
CA LEU A 191 23.21 -2.81 8.65
C LEU A 191 21.68 -2.72 8.63
N LYS A 192 21.13 -1.86 7.77
CA LYS A 192 19.68 -1.67 7.64
C LYS A 192 18.96 -2.94 7.19
N ALA A 193 19.55 -3.70 6.26
CA ALA A 193 18.96 -4.95 5.81
C ALA A 193 18.96 -6.01 6.93
N PHE A 194 19.99 -6.05 7.76
CA PHE A 194 20.10 -7.03 8.83
C PHE A 194 19.08 -6.82 9.96
N GLU A 195 18.68 -5.58 10.25
CA GLU A 195 17.66 -5.25 11.27
C GLU A 195 16.36 -6.05 11.10
N THR A 196 15.96 -6.34 9.85
CA THR A 196 14.73 -7.09 9.52
C THR A 196 15.00 -8.50 9.01
N PHE A 197 16.28 -8.90 8.90
CA PHE A 197 16.65 -10.21 8.37
C PHE A 197 16.35 -11.33 9.37
N ARG A 198 15.59 -12.34 8.99
CA ARG A 198 15.17 -13.46 9.86
C ARG A 198 15.38 -14.81 9.20
N HIS A 199 16.60 -15.09 8.72
CA HIS A 199 16.94 -16.34 8.02
C HIS A 199 18.11 -17.09 8.70
N PRO A 200 18.05 -18.43 8.86
CA PRO A 200 19.05 -19.23 9.58
C PRO A 200 20.51 -19.05 9.14
N ALA A 201 20.75 -18.60 7.91
CA ALA A 201 22.09 -18.40 7.36
C ALA A 201 22.97 -17.45 8.20
N ALA A 202 22.36 -16.50 8.93
CA ALA A 202 23.07 -15.56 9.79
C ALA A 202 23.39 -16.10 11.20
N LEU A 203 22.94 -17.31 11.55
CA LEU A 203 23.00 -17.84 12.91
C LEU A 203 24.43 -17.92 13.47
N LYS A 204 25.37 -18.45 12.68
CA LYS A 204 26.77 -18.59 13.08
C LYS A 204 27.42 -17.23 13.33
N TRP A 205 27.15 -16.27 12.44
CA TRP A 205 27.66 -14.91 12.56
C TRP A 205 27.15 -14.24 13.83
N ALA A 206 25.83 -14.28 14.07
CA ALA A 206 25.22 -13.63 15.21
C ALA A 206 25.73 -14.23 16.54
N MET A 207 25.85 -15.56 16.64
CA MET A 207 26.41 -16.24 17.81
C MET A 207 27.83 -15.78 18.16
N GLY A 208 28.66 -15.45 17.17
CA GLY A 208 30.02 -14.94 17.39
C GLY A 208 30.09 -13.49 17.87
N LYS A 209 28.97 -12.75 17.82
CA LYS A 209 28.92 -11.30 18.08
C LYS A 209 28.11 -10.92 19.33
N ILE A 210 27.45 -11.89 19.98
CA ILE A 210 26.48 -11.63 21.07
C ILE A 210 27.03 -10.86 22.27
N TYR A 211 28.33 -10.96 22.54
CA TYR A 211 28.98 -10.30 23.68
C TYR A 211 29.57 -8.93 23.32
N GLN A 212 29.52 -8.52 22.05
CA GLN A 212 30.07 -7.23 21.64
C GLN A 212 29.17 -6.09 22.15
N LYS A 213 29.78 -5.08 22.78
CA LYS A 213 29.10 -3.86 23.24
C LYS A 213 28.87 -2.84 22.11
N THR A 214 29.00 -3.26 20.84
CA THR A 214 28.84 -2.44 19.63
C THR A 214 27.42 -2.55 19.06
N LYS A 215 27.10 -1.70 18.07
CA LYS A 215 25.84 -1.79 17.31
C LYS A 215 25.65 -3.18 16.68
N LEU A 216 26.71 -3.78 16.14
CA LEU A 216 26.69 -5.14 15.58
C LEU A 216 26.33 -6.20 16.63
N GLY A 217 26.84 -6.07 17.85
CA GLY A 217 26.47 -6.97 18.94
C GLY A 217 25.02 -6.80 19.38
N GLY A 218 24.48 -5.58 19.37
CA GLY A 218 23.04 -5.31 19.52
C GLY A 218 22.20 -6.05 18.46
N LEU A 219 22.51 -5.84 17.19
CA LEU A 219 21.84 -6.48 16.07
C LEU A 219 21.90 -8.02 16.13
N ALA A 220 23.06 -8.58 16.49
CA ALA A 220 23.22 -10.01 16.66
C ALA A 220 22.31 -10.58 17.75
N ARG A 221 22.19 -9.87 18.89
CA ARG A 221 21.28 -10.27 19.98
C ARG A 221 19.82 -10.21 19.55
N ASP A 222 19.40 -9.13 18.91
CA ASP A 222 18.02 -8.97 18.41
C ASP A 222 17.67 -10.02 17.35
N TYR A 223 18.60 -10.31 16.43
CA TYR A 223 18.45 -11.41 15.47
C TYR A 223 18.24 -12.76 16.18
N LEU A 224 19.08 -13.11 17.17
CA LEU A 224 18.97 -14.39 17.88
C LEU A 224 17.71 -14.48 18.73
N ALA A 225 17.26 -13.35 19.27
CA ALA A 225 16.03 -13.24 20.04
C ALA A 225 14.79 -13.57 19.18
N GLU A 226 14.81 -13.21 17.90
CA GLU A 226 13.62 -13.29 17.03
C GLU A 226 13.69 -14.36 15.93
N VAL A 227 14.87 -14.89 15.59
CA VAL A 227 15.02 -15.86 14.50
C VAL A 227 14.16 -17.11 14.73
N ASN A 228 13.45 -17.53 13.69
CA ASN A 228 12.70 -18.78 13.65
C ASN A 228 13.52 -19.85 12.89
N LEU A 229 13.88 -20.94 13.56
CA LEU A 229 14.69 -22.02 13.00
C LEU A 229 13.87 -23.29 12.68
N GLY A 230 12.53 -23.22 12.77
CA GLY A 230 11.65 -24.37 12.58
C GLY A 230 12.07 -25.54 13.48
N ARG A 231 12.37 -26.70 12.87
CA ARG A 231 12.82 -27.92 13.59
C ARG A 231 14.12 -27.74 14.39
N GLY A 232 14.97 -26.78 14.02
CA GLY A 232 16.25 -26.52 14.70
C GLY A 232 16.12 -25.70 16.00
N THR A 233 14.96 -25.12 16.28
CA THR A 233 14.75 -24.18 17.39
C THR A 233 15.08 -24.79 18.75
N LYS A 234 14.61 -26.01 19.04
CA LYS A 234 14.86 -26.67 20.33
C LYS A 234 16.36 -26.88 20.61
N LYS A 235 17.11 -27.35 19.59
CA LYS A 235 18.57 -27.59 19.71
C LYS A 235 19.33 -26.28 19.93
N PHE A 236 18.94 -25.23 19.21
CA PHE A 236 19.52 -23.90 19.36
C PHE A 236 19.28 -23.33 20.77
N GLU A 237 18.04 -23.40 21.25
CA GLU A 237 17.68 -22.93 22.60
C GLU A 237 18.40 -23.72 23.69
N SER A 238 18.57 -25.04 23.53
CA SER A 238 19.38 -25.84 24.46
C SER A 238 20.82 -25.34 24.57
N LYS A 239 21.43 -24.92 23.45
CA LYS A 239 22.79 -24.34 23.45
C LYS A 239 22.83 -23.00 24.18
N LEU A 240 21.85 -22.13 23.94
CA LEU A 240 21.73 -20.85 24.66
C LEU A 240 21.58 -21.07 26.17
N LYS A 241 20.73 -22.02 26.58
CA LYS A 241 20.55 -22.39 27.99
C LYS A 241 21.84 -22.89 28.64
N ALA A 242 22.57 -23.77 27.96
CA ALA A 242 23.86 -24.26 28.44
C ALA A 242 24.90 -23.13 28.56
N ALA A 243 24.96 -22.24 27.56
CA ALA A 243 25.83 -21.07 27.60
C ALA A 243 25.47 -20.12 28.75
N HIS A 244 24.18 -19.88 28.99
CA HIS A 244 23.71 -19.03 30.09
C HIS A 244 24.14 -19.60 31.45
N ARG A 245 23.90 -20.91 31.69
CA ARG A 245 24.33 -21.59 32.91
C ARG A 245 25.84 -21.51 33.14
N LYS A 246 26.63 -21.70 32.08
CA LYS A 246 28.10 -21.65 32.15
C LYS A 246 28.63 -20.26 32.54
N ASN A 247 27.93 -19.20 32.15
CA ASN A 247 28.35 -17.81 32.39
C ASN A 247 27.65 -17.18 33.59
N ARG A 248 26.94 -17.95 34.43
CA ARG A 248 26.26 -17.43 35.62
C ARG A 248 27.26 -16.76 36.56
N GLY A 249 26.96 -15.54 37.01
CA GLY A 249 27.85 -14.72 37.83
C GLY A 249 28.80 -13.82 37.02
N THR A 250 28.95 -14.04 35.71
CA THR A 250 29.69 -13.12 34.82
C THR A 250 28.73 -12.21 34.08
N PHE A 251 28.33 -11.12 34.75
CA PHE A 251 27.25 -10.24 34.32
C PHE A 251 27.32 -9.81 32.84
N ASP A 252 28.50 -9.42 32.36
CA ASP A 252 28.75 -8.99 30.97
C ASP A 252 28.41 -10.05 29.90
N LYS A 253 28.51 -11.34 30.25
CA LYS A 253 28.20 -12.47 29.35
C LYS A 253 26.82 -13.06 29.63
N GLU A 254 26.41 -13.05 30.90
CA GLU A 254 25.14 -13.59 31.35
C GLU A 254 23.95 -12.78 30.81
N LEU A 255 24.02 -11.44 30.89
CA LEU A 255 22.89 -10.56 30.55
C LEU A 255 22.49 -10.64 29.05
N PRO A 256 23.41 -10.62 28.07
CA PRO A 256 23.07 -10.87 26.65
C PRO A 256 22.32 -12.18 26.41
N LEU A 257 22.74 -13.26 27.08
CA LEU A 257 22.11 -14.58 26.94
C LEU A 257 20.75 -14.60 27.63
N ALA A 258 20.64 -13.97 28.80
CA ALA A 258 19.40 -13.81 29.54
C ALA A 258 18.36 -13.04 28.73
N TYR A 259 18.77 -11.95 28.06
CA TYR A 259 17.92 -11.19 27.14
C TYR A 259 17.36 -12.06 26.02
N ILE A 260 18.23 -12.74 25.27
CA ILE A 260 17.82 -13.58 24.14
C ILE A 260 16.84 -14.66 24.62
N LEU A 261 17.20 -15.38 25.69
CA LEU A 261 16.37 -16.44 26.25
C LEU A 261 15.02 -15.91 26.77
N GLY A 262 15.00 -14.72 27.38
CA GLY A 262 13.80 -14.05 27.87
C GLY A 262 12.82 -13.71 26.75
N VAL A 263 13.30 -13.06 25.67
CA VAL A 263 12.49 -12.77 24.47
C VAL A 263 11.99 -14.05 23.80
N ARG A 264 12.73 -15.16 23.92
CA ARG A 264 12.33 -16.47 23.40
C ARG A 264 11.39 -17.25 24.34
N GLY A 265 10.98 -16.67 25.46
CA GLY A 265 9.98 -17.25 26.37
C GLY A 265 10.56 -18.11 27.49
N HIS A 266 11.88 -18.19 27.64
CA HIS A 266 12.54 -18.89 28.77
C HIS A 266 12.72 -17.98 29.99
N ALA A 267 11.74 -17.10 30.21
CA ALA A 267 11.71 -16.08 31.24
C ALA A 267 12.03 -16.60 32.65
N THR A 268 11.43 -17.72 33.06
CA THR A 268 11.61 -18.30 34.40
C THR A 268 13.06 -18.73 34.68
N LEU A 269 13.78 -19.17 33.65
CA LEU A 269 15.19 -19.56 33.74
C LEU A 269 16.10 -18.36 33.97
N VAL A 270 15.76 -17.21 33.39
CA VAL A 270 16.65 -16.04 33.30
C VAL A 270 16.19 -14.87 34.17
N LYS A 271 15.09 -15.04 34.90
CA LYS A 271 14.47 -13.99 35.72
C LYS A 271 15.45 -13.38 36.72
N GLU A 272 16.27 -14.19 37.39
CA GLU A 272 17.24 -13.69 38.37
C GLU A 272 18.34 -12.87 37.71
N SER A 273 18.83 -13.31 36.55
CA SER A 273 19.82 -12.60 35.75
C SER A 273 19.28 -11.24 35.28
N LEU A 274 18.03 -11.19 34.84
CA LEU A 274 17.38 -9.95 34.40
C LEU A 274 17.02 -9.04 35.58
N LEU A 275 16.50 -9.58 36.69
CA LEU A 275 16.18 -8.81 37.89
C LEU A 275 17.42 -8.27 38.59
N GLY A 276 18.55 -8.96 38.46
CA GLY A 276 19.84 -8.53 38.99
C GLY A 276 20.23 -7.14 38.46
N THR A 277 19.81 -6.78 37.25
CA THR A 277 20.05 -5.44 36.70
C THR A 277 19.25 -4.34 37.39
N PHE A 278 18.31 -4.66 38.29
CA PHE A 278 17.53 -3.66 39.02
C PHE A 278 17.87 -3.63 40.51
N ASN A 279 18.90 -4.38 40.93
CA ASN A 279 19.37 -4.38 42.29
C ASN A 279 20.15 -3.08 42.56
N PRO A 280 19.73 -2.22 43.51
CA PRO A 280 20.40 -0.94 43.76
C PRO A 280 21.79 -1.05 44.41
N ARG A 281 22.26 -2.25 44.76
CA ARG A 281 23.68 -2.46 45.10
C ARG A 281 24.58 -2.51 43.86
N TYR A 282 23.99 -2.64 42.68
CA TYR A 282 24.65 -2.55 41.39
C TYR A 282 24.09 -1.32 40.68
N THR A 283 24.96 -0.48 40.12
CA THR A 283 24.55 0.67 39.30
C THR A 283 24.68 0.26 37.84
N PRO A 284 23.69 -0.45 37.27
CA PRO A 284 23.73 -0.90 35.88
C PRO A 284 23.82 0.29 34.93
N LYS A 285 24.48 0.12 33.80
CA LYS A 285 24.43 1.11 32.73
C LYS A 285 23.02 1.15 32.12
N PRO A 286 22.53 2.31 31.64
CA PRO A 286 21.17 2.41 31.08
C PRO A 286 20.89 1.38 29.96
N GLY A 287 21.88 1.09 29.10
CA GLY A 287 21.77 0.05 28.06
C GLY A 287 21.62 -1.39 28.58
N GLU A 288 22.09 -1.68 29.80
CA GLU A 288 21.92 -2.99 30.45
C GLU A 288 20.51 -3.12 31.02
N ARG A 289 19.99 -2.06 31.66
CA ARG A 289 18.60 -2.02 32.13
C ARG A 289 17.61 -2.11 30.99
N LEU A 290 17.82 -1.36 29.91
CA LEU A 290 17.00 -1.44 28.71
C LEU A 290 16.95 -2.87 28.14
N MET A 291 18.11 -3.53 28.07
CA MET A 291 18.20 -4.92 27.63
C MET A 291 17.43 -5.86 28.57
N ALA A 292 17.53 -5.63 29.87
CA ALA A 292 16.78 -6.40 30.86
C ALA A 292 15.26 -6.21 30.70
N TRP A 293 14.77 -4.97 30.58
CA TRP A 293 13.35 -4.69 30.32
C TRP A 293 12.84 -5.39 29.06
N LYS A 294 13.57 -5.30 27.95
CA LYS A 294 13.21 -5.98 26.70
C LYS A 294 13.19 -7.50 26.86
N GLY A 295 14.15 -8.06 27.58
CA GLY A 295 14.21 -9.49 27.90
C GLY A 295 13.05 -9.95 28.78
N MET A 296 12.61 -9.07 29.69
CA MET A 296 11.50 -9.34 30.59
C MET A 296 10.12 -9.24 29.95
N ARG A 297 10.01 -8.68 28.74
CA ARG A 297 8.73 -8.46 28.05
C ARG A 297 7.81 -9.70 28.03
N LYS A 298 8.37 -10.88 27.76
CA LYS A 298 7.59 -12.15 27.73
C LYS A 298 7.56 -12.90 29.06
N VAL A 299 8.00 -12.31 30.15
CA VAL A 299 7.92 -12.92 31.49
C VAL A 299 6.46 -12.87 31.95
N ARG A 300 5.71 -13.95 31.69
CA ARG A 300 4.32 -14.13 32.10
C ARG A 300 4.17 -14.78 33.48
N ASP A 301 5.12 -14.55 34.38
CA ASP A 301 5.09 -15.20 35.69
C ASP A 301 4.34 -14.33 36.70
N THR A 302 3.14 -14.80 37.06
CA THR A 302 2.13 -14.25 37.97
C THR A 302 2.60 -14.02 39.41
N THR A 303 3.89 -14.19 39.72
CA THR A 303 4.43 -14.19 41.08
C THR A 303 5.51 -13.14 41.35
N LEU A 304 5.97 -12.42 40.31
CA LEU A 304 7.13 -11.52 40.43
C LEU A 304 6.94 -10.44 41.51
N LEU A 305 5.91 -9.60 41.45
CA LEU A 305 5.77 -8.44 42.34
C LEU A 305 4.98 -8.76 43.61
N THR A 306 4.34 -9.91 43.72
CA THR A 306 3.40 -10.18 44.83
C THR A 306 3.90 -11.22 45.82
N ARG A 307 4.41 -12.37 45.38
CA ARG A 307 4.82 -13.48 46.27
C ARG A 307 6.33 -13.71 46.39
N THR A 308 7.12 -13.40 45.36
CA THR A 308 8.54 -13.80 45.32
C THR A 308 9.52 -12.69 45.67
N LEU A 309 9.13 -11.42 45.54
CA LEU A 309 9.99 -10.28 45.85
C LEU A 309 9.75 -9.79 47.27
N SER A 310 10.83 -9.64 48.06
CA SER A 310 10.77 -9.07 49.40
C SER A 310 10.16 -7.66 49.35
N GLN A 311 9.48 -7.24 50.42
CA GLN A 311 8.90 -5.89 50.52
C GLN A 311 9.93 -4.80 50.24
N LYS A 312 11.18 -5.01 50.68
CA LYS A 312 12.34 -4.16 50.42
C LYS A 312 12.65 -4.05 48.91
N PHE A 313 12.54 -5.14 48.16
CA PHE A 313 12.74 -5.11 46.71
C PHE A 313 11.60 -4.37 46.02
N LYS A 314 10.33 -4.58 46.41
CA LYS A 314 9.18 -3.85 45.81
C LYS A 314 9.33 -2.33 45.97
N LEU A 315 9.76 -1.87 47.14
CA LEU A 315 10.03 -0.45 47.41
C LEU A 315 11.18 0.08 46.55
N LYS A 316 12.27 -0.67 46.42
CA LYS A 316 13.43 -0.31 45.58
C LYS A 316 13.09 -0.28 44.09
N PHE A 317 12.30 -1.25 43.64
CA PHE A 317 11.82 -1.33 42.26
C PHE A 317 10.90 -0.16 41.91
N LYS A 318 9.99 0.20 42.83
CA LYS A 318 9.17 1.41 42.72
C LYS A 318 10.05 2.67 42.63
N ALA A 319 11.03 2.82 43.52
CA ALA A 319 11.96 3.96 43.50
C ALA A 319 12.73 4.04 42.17
N LEU A 320 13.20 2.89 41.66
CA LEU A 320 13.87 2.81 40.36
C LEU A 320 12.96 3.28 39.22
N LEU A 321 11.73 2.77 39.14
CA LEU A 321 10.76 3.19 38.12
C LEU A 321 10.48 4.70 38.18
N MET A 322 10.50 5.27 39.38
CA MET A 322 10.31 6.70 39.62
C MET A 322 11.57 7.54 39.38
N SER A 323 12.71 6.92 39.09
CA SER A 323 13.99 7.60 38.82
C SER A 323 14.51 7.38 37.39
N ILE A 324 13.74 6.75 36.49
CA ILE A 324 14.16 6.51 35.11
C ILE A 324 14.10 7.82 34.32
N ASP A 325 15.26 8.31 33.88
CA ASP A 325 15.34 9.50 33.01
C ASP A 325 15.42 9.16 31.51
N GLU A 326 15.99 8.02 31.13
CA GLU A 326 16.10 7.65 29.72
C GLU A 326 14.73 7.23 29.15
N GLN A 327 14.24 7.92 28.11
CA GLN A 327 12.93 7.67 27.52
C GLN A 327 12.78 6.22 27.02
N ALA A 328 13.82 5.67 26.39
CA ALA A 328 13.80 4.29 25.90
C ALA A 328 13.60 3.26 27.02
N GLU A 329 14.13 3.55 28.21
CA GLU A 329 13.96 2.71 29.38
C GLU A 329 12.56 2.87 29.98
N VAL A 330 12.02 4.10 30.04
CA VAL A 330 10.63 4.37 30.44
C VAL A 330 9.67 3.58 29.52
N ASP A 331 9.83 3.70 28.20
CA ASP A 331 8.95 3.02 27.24
C ASP A 331 8.99 1.50 27.42
N ALA A 332 10.19 0.92 27.61
CA ALA A 332 10.35 -0.51 27.82
C ALA A 332 9.74 -0.98 29.17
N ALA A 333 9.94 -0.21 30.23
CA ALA A 333 9.40 -0.52 31.55
C ALA A 333 7.86 -0.47 31.58
N PHE A 334 7.27 0.58 31.02
CA PHE A 334 5.80 0.73 30.98
C PHE A 334 5.14 -0.22 29.98
N ALA A 335 5.79 -0.56 28.87
CA ALA A 335 5.31 -1.64 27.99
C ALA A 335 5.26 -2.99 28.73
N TRP A 336 6.26 -3.29 29.55
CA TRP A 336 6.27 -4.47 30.38
C TRP A 336 5.16 -4.45 31.44
N LEU A 337 4.94 -3.32 32.13
CA LEU A 337 3.83 -3.15 33.08
C LEU A 337 2.46 -3.30 32.40
N GLU A 338 2.30 -2.78 31.19
CA GLU A 338 1.07 -2.90 30.39
C GLU A 338 0.78 -4.36 30.03
N GLU A 339 1.77 -5.07 29.50
CA GLU A 339 1.64 -6.48 29.13
C GLU A 339 1.36 -7.36 30.36
N TRP A 340 2.00 -7.06 31.49
CA TRP A 340 1.70 -7.71 32.76
C TRP A 340 0.24 -7.49 33.14
N ALA A 341 -0.22 -6.24 33.25
CA ALA A 341 -1.58 -5.94 33.68
C ALA A 341 -2.64 -6.62 32.79
N LYS A 342 -2.41 -6.68 31.46
CA LYS A 342 -3.29 -7.40 30.52
C LYS A 342 -3.36 -8.91 30.78
N SER A 343 -2.31 -9.52 31.31
CA SER A 343 -2.23 -10.97 31.47
C SER A 343 -2.98 -11.51 32.68
N ASN A 344 -3.04 -10.75 33.79
CA ASN A 344 -3.54 -11.25 35.07
C ASN A 344 -4.33 -10.21 35.89
N ASN A 345 -4.52 -8.99 35.38
CA ASN A 345 -5.23 -7.90 36.05
C ASN A 345 -4.72 -7.64 37.50
N GLU A 346 -3.40 -7.79 37.72
CA GLU A 346 -2.77 -7.71 39.04
C GLU A 346 -2.99 -6.34 39.73
N PRO A 347 -3.65 -6.28 40.90
CA PRO A 347 -3.95 -5.02 41.59
C PRO A 347 -2.72 -4.16 41.93
N GLU A 348 -1.61 -4.80 42.31
CA GLU A 348 -0.37 -4.07 42.64
C GLU A 348 0.24 -3.36 41.44
N VAL A 349 0.08 -3.90 40.22
CA VAL A 349 0.53 -3.22 38.99
C VAL A 349 -0.30 -1.96 38.74
N TYR A 350 -1.62 -2.02 38.92
CA TYR A 350 -2.46 -0.82 38.80
C TYR A 350 -2.16 0.20 39.88
N LYS A 351 -1.89 -0.23 41.12
CA LYS A 351 -1.47 0.66 42.20
C LYS A 351 -0.16 1.36 41.85
N LEU A 352 0.84 0.61 41.41
CA LEU A 352 2.13 1.15 40.96
C LEU A 352 1.96 2.14 39.82
N LEU A 353 1.15 1.82 38.80
CA LEU A 353 0.86 2.73 37.70
C LEU A 353 0.15 4.01 38.16
N ILE A 354 -0.78 3.93 39.11
CA ILE A 354 -1.46 5.12 39.68
C ILE A 354 -0.46 6.00 40.44
N GLU A 355 0.43 5.39 41.21
CA GLU A 355 1.50 6.10 41.91
C GLU A 355 2.49 6.74 40.92
N SER A 356 2.89 6.02 39.87
CA SER A 356 3.73 6.54 38.79
C SER A 356 3.07 7.68 38.01
N ALA A 357 1.73 7.68 37.88
CA ALA A 357 0.97 8.79 37.29
C ALA A 357 0.96 10.06 38.16
N ARG A 358 1.61 10.01 39.34
CA ARG A 358 1.88 11.15 40.23
C ARG A 358 3.39 11.39 40.42
N SER A 359 4.24 10.75 39.61
CA SER A 359 5.69 10.95 39.66
C SER A 359 6.07 12.40 39.35
N GLU A 360 7.12 12.90 40.01
CA GLU A 360 7.76 14.18 39.69
C GLU A 360 8.40 14.17 38.30
N LEU A 361 8.83 12.99 37.83
CA LEU A 361 9.37 12.83 36.48
C LEU A 361 8.24 12.82 35.44
N THR A 362 8.15 13.89 34.66
CA THR A 362 7.15 14.08 33.59
C THR A 362 7.06 12.87 32.65
N LYS A 363 8.20 12.29 32.23
CA LYS A 363 8.24 11.13 31.31
C LYS A 363 7.54 9.89 31.90
N VAL A 364 7.89 9.55 33.14
CA VAL A 364 7.29 8.43 33.91
C VAL A 364 5.79 8.66 34.08
N ARG A 365 5.42 9.90 34.42
CA ARG A 365 4.03 10.27 34.65
C ARG A 365 3.15 10.14 33.41
N ILE A 366 3.63 10.65 32.27
CA ILE A 366 2.94 10.54 30.98
C ILE A 366 2.82 9.06 30.57
N ALA A 367 3.90 8.28 30.69
CA ALA A 367 3.90 6.86 30.36
C ALA A 367 2.90 6.08 31.22
N ALA A 368 2.81 6.39 32.51
CA ALA A 368 1.85 5.78 33.44
C ALA A 368 0.40 6.10 33.06
N MET A 369 0.09 7.38 32.80
CA MET A 369 -1.25 7.79 32.38
C MET A 369 -1.68 7.15 31.06
N ALA A 370 -0.78 7.14 30.07
CA ALA A 370 -1.03 6.51 28.78
C ALA A 370 -1.27 5.01 28.93
N THR A 371 -0.48 4.33 29.78
CA THR A 371 -0.63 2.90 30.07
C THR A 371 -1.97 2.61 30.74
N LEU A 372 -2.33 3.35 31.80
CA LEU A 372 -3.62 3.20 32.49
C LEU A 372 -4.82 3.44 31.56
N GLY A 373 -4.72 4.44 30.67
CA GLY A 373 -5.73 4.71 29.64
C GLY A 373 -5.90 3.55 28.66
N ARG A 374 -4.79 3.02 28.11
CA ARG A 374 -4.82 1.85 27.21
C ARG A 374 -5.32 0.57 27.88
N LEU A 375 -5.06 0.42 29.18
CA LEU A 375 -5.55 -0.69 30.00
C LEU A 375 -7.04 -0.58 30.34
N GLY A 376 -7.70 0.55 30.06
CA GLY A 376 -9.11 0.73 30.39
C GLY A 376 -9.36 0.83 31.90
N HIS A 377 -8.35 1.15 32.71
CA HIS A 377 -8.46 1.09 34.17
C HIS A 377 -9.31 2.24 34.73
N ARG A 378 -10.63 2.03 34.81
CA ARG A 378 -11.60 3.09 35.09
C ARG A 378 -11.35 3.88 36.38
N LYS A 379 -10.83 3.22 37.43
CA LYS A 379 -10.55 3.88 38.72
C LYS A 379 -9.45 4.96 38.61
N SER A 380 -8.65 4.99 37.54
CA SER A 380 -7.65 6.04 37.34
C SER A 380 -8.23 7.36 36.83
N GLN A 381 -9.52 7.41 36.42
CA GLN A 381 -10.16 8.61 35.88
C GLN A 381 -10.04 9.81 36.84
N ALA A 382 -10.20 9.60 38.16
CA ALA A 382 -10.03 10.66 39.15
C ALA A 382 -8.61 11.26 39.15
N SER A 383 -7.59 10.42 38.96
CA SER A 383 -6.19 10.87 38.86
C SER A 383 -5.95 11.68 37.58
N PHE A 384 -6.60 11.32 36.48
CA PHE A 384 -6.51 12.09 35.23
C PHE A 384 -7.22 13.45 35.37
N ILE A 385 -8.41 13.48 35.99
CA ILE A 385 -9.14 14.74 36.26
C ILE A 385 -8.31 15.68 37.13
N ALA A 386 -7.62 15.17 38.15
CA ALA A 386 -6.71 15.97 38.96
C ALA A 386 -5.58 16.57 38.11
N ALA A 387 -4.97 15.76 37.23
CA ALA A 387 -3.91 16.19 36.33
C ALA A 387 -4.35 17.24 35.29
N MET A 388 -5.64 17.28 34.92
CA MET A 388 -6.20 18.33 34.06
C MET A 388 -6.13 19.73 34.67
N ARG A 389 -5.96 19.85 36.00
CA ARG A 389 -5.89 21.14 36.71
C ARG A 389 -4.47 21.71 36.77
N GLU A 390 -3.48 21.00 36.25
CA GLU A 390 -2.09 21.44 36.30
C GLU A 390 -1.72 22.39 35.16
N GLY A 391 -0.78 23.30 35.45
CA GLY A 391 -0.29 24.29 34.49
C GLY A 391 0.49 23.69 33.30
N ARG A 392 1.01 22.45 33.42
CA ARG A 392 1.86 21.80 32.40
C ARG A 392 1.05 21.19 31.25
N PRO A 393 1.14 21.69 30.00
CA PRO A 393 0.36 21.18 28.87
C PRO A 393 0.58 19.70 28.54
N GLU A 394 1.81 19.18 28.68
CA GLU A 394 2.16 17.78 28.39
C GLU A 394 1.37 16.81 29.29
N ILE A 395 1.20 17.19 30.56
CA ILE A 395 0.44 16.43 31.55
C ILE A 395 -1.06 16.48 31.22
N ARG A 396 -1.60 17.68 30.90
CA ARG A 396 -3.01 17.80 30.52
C ARG A 396 -3.33 17.00 29.26
N ARG A 397 -2.44 16.98 28.27
CA ARG A 397 -2.58 16.15 27.06
C ARG A 397 -2.63 14.67 27.39
N ALA A 398 -1.71 14.18 28.23
CA ALA A 398 -1.71 12.78 28.66
C ALA A 398 -2.97 12.41 29.45
N ALA A 399 -3.42 13.30 30.34
CA ALA A 399 -4.64 13.12 31.12
C ALA A 399 -5.90 13.13 30.25
N ALA A 400 -6.03 14.07 29.31
CA ALA A 400 -7.13 14.14 28.37
C ALA A 400 -7.19 12.90 27.46
N LEU A 401 -6.05 12.41 26.97
CA LEU A 401 -5.96 11.15 26.23
C LEU A 401 -6.43 9.98 27.09
N GLY A 402 -5.98 9.90 28.34
CA GLY A 402 -6.44 8.90 29.30
C GLY A 402 -7.95 8.94 29.52
N ILE A 403 -8.52 10.13 29.75
CA ILE A 403 -9.97 10.31 29.94
C ILE A 403 -10.74 9.91 28.67
N GLY A 404 -10.27 10.34 27.49
CA GLY A 404 -10.88 9.98 26.22
C GLY A 404 -10.82 8.48 25.90
N LEU A 405 -9.76 7.79 26.30
CA LEU A 405 -9.64 6.33 26.19
C LEU A 405 -10.58 5.59 27.16
N LEU A 406 -10.81 6.16 28.34
CA LEU A 406 -11.74 5.61 29.35
C LEU A 406 -13.20 6.00 29.12
N ALA A 407 -13.49 6.80 28.08
CA ALA A 407 -14.81 7.34 27.80
C ALA A 407 -15.83 6.23 27.55
N ARG A 408 -16.96 6.29 28.26
CA ARG A 408 -18.10 5.38 28.09
C ARG A 408 -19.41 6.17 28.21
N ARG A 409 -20.52 5.54 27.81
CA ARG A 409 -21.86 6.11 27.98
C ARG A 409 -22.08 6.55 29.43
N GLY A 410 -22.60 7.76 29.63
CA GLY A 410 -22.71 8.43 30.93
C GLY A 410 -21.61 9.45 31.23
N ASP A 411 -20.52 9.50 30.45
CA ASP A 411 -19.44 10.48 30.61
C ASP A 411 -19.59 11.76 29.78
N GLU A 412 -20.63 11.85 28.95
CA GLU A 412 -20.84 12.91 27.96
C GLU A 412 -20.73 14.29 28.62
N LYS A 413 -21.43 14.47 29.75
CA LYS A 413 -21.42 15.70 30.54
C LYS A 413 -20.05 16.02 31.13
N LEU A 414 -19.38 15.04 31.72
CA LEU A 414 -18.05 15.22 32.32
C LEU A 414 -17.03 15.64 31.25
N ILE A 415 -16.96 14.88 30.16
CA ILE A 415 -16.01 15.13 29.07
C ILE A 415 -16.34 16.46 28.38
N GLY A 416 -17.62 16.74 28.13
CA GLY A 416 -18.07 18.00 27.56
C GLY A 416 -17.73 19.22 28.41
N GLN A 417 -17.79 19.11 29.75
CA GLN A 417 -17.34 20.17 30.65
C GLN A 417 -15.83 20.38 30.61
N LEU A 418 -15.03 19.30 30.60
CA LEU A 418 -13.57 19.37 30.49
C LEU A 418 -13.13 19.97 29.15
N LEU A 419 -13.75 19.54 28.05
CA LEU A 419 -13.52 20.05 26.70
C LEU A 419 -13.71 21.57 26.59
N ARG A 420 -14.74 22.11 27.26
CA ARG A 420 -15.00 23.57 27.26
C ARG A 420 -13.92 24.38 27.98
N ARG A 421 -13.35 23.83 29.05
CA ARG A 421 -12.37 24.51 29.90
C ARG A 421 -10.93 24.35 29.43
N GLU A 422 -10.64 23.30 28.67
CA GLU A 422 -9.29 23.02 28.21
C GLU A 422 -8.82 24.08 27.18
N PRO A 423 -7.65 24.71 27.35
CA PRO A 423 -7.07 25.59 26.33
C PRO A 423 -6.26 24.85 25.26
N ASP A 424 -5.64 23.72 25.58
CA ASP A 424 -4.74 22.99 24.69
C ASP A 424 -5.51 22.22 23.60
N ILE A 425 -5.07 22.37 22.34
CA ILE A 425 -5.79 21.80 21.19
C ILE A 425 -5.69 20.28 21.15
N ASP A 426 -4.52 19.70 21.45
CA ASP A 426 -4.35 18.24 21.43
C ASP A 426 -5.20 17.59 22.52
N ALA A 427 -5.26 18.20 23.70
CA ALA A 427 -6.12 17.75 24.79
C ALA A 427 -7.62 17.86 24.43
N LYS A 428 -8.05 18.95 23.76
CA LYS A 428 -9.42 19.05 23.23
C LYS A 428 -9.73 17.92 22.25
N LEU A 429 -8.81 17.61 21.33
CA LEU A 429 -9.00 16.57 20.33
C LEU A 429 -9.20 15.20 20.99
N ALA A 430 -8.46 14.90 22.07
CA ALA A 430 -8.66 13.68 22.85
C ALA A 430 -10.07 13.59 23.47
N PHE A 431 -10.62 14.70 23.95
CA PHE A 431 -12.00 14.73 24.46
C PHE A 431 -13.04 14.59 23.35
N VAL A 432 -12.83 15.22 22.19
CA VAL A 432 -13.71 15.04 21.02
C VAL A 432 -13.70 13.58 20.57
N ASP A 433 -12.54 12.94 20.51
CA ASP A 433 -12.41 11.52 20.18
C ASP A 433 -13.09 10.63 21.24
N GLY A 434 -13.04 11.01 22.52
CA GLY A 434 -13.78 10.34 23.60
C GLY A 434 -15.29 10.44 23.41
N LEU A 435 -15.82 11.65 23.19
CA LEU A 435 -17.24 11.88 22.91
C LEU A 435 -17.70 11.15 21.63
N SER A 436 -16.88 11.18 20.57
CA SER A 436 -17.17 10.46 19.33
C SER A 436 -17.28 8.95 19.54
N ARG A 437 -16.46 8.37 20.42
CA ARG A 437 -16.53 6.95 20.79
C ARG A 437 -17.78 6.61 21.59
N ILE A 438 -18.28 7.55 22.39
CA ILE A 438 -19.55 7.40 23.11
C ILE A 438 -20.74 7.36 22.13
N GLY A 439 -20.75 8.26 21.13
CA GLY A 439 -21.64 8.16 19.98
C GLY A 439 -23.14 8.38 20.26
N THR A 440 -23.51 8.92 21.42
CA THR A 440 -24.91 9.23 21.74
C THR A 440 -25.35 10.59 21.19
N PRO A 441 -26.65 10.82 20.92
CA PRO A 441 -27.16 12.13 20.50
C PRO A 441 -26.79 13.31 21.42
N GLU A 442 -26.59 13.07 22.72
CA GLU A 442 -26.22 14.12 23.68
C GLU A 442 -24.89 14.80 23.34
N ILE A 443 -23.95 14.10 22.68
CA ILE A 443 -22.62 14.68 22.39
C ILE A 443 -22.72 15.91 21.48
N ILE A 444 -23.78 16.01 20.68
CA ILE A 444 -24.05 17.16 19.80
C ILE A 444 -24.08 18.47 20.62
N ASN A 445 -24.64 18.45 21.84
CA ASN A 445 -24.70 19.63 22.71
C ASN A 445 -23.31 20.18 23.07
N TYR A 446 -22.30 19.29 23.13
CA TYR A 446 -20.93 19.66 23.48
C TYR A 446 -20.05 19.92 22.25
N LEU A 447 -20.38 19.32 21.10
CA LEU A 447 -19.60 19.43 19.86
C LEU A 447 -20.09 20.52 18.90
N GLN A 448 -21.34 20.97 19.01
CA GLN A 448 -21.96 21.89 18.04
C GLN A 448 -21.19 23.19 17.82
N LEU A 449 -20.57 23.79 18.86
CA LEU A 449 -19.79 25.02 18.69
C LEU A 449 -18.43 24.76 18.03
N LEU A 450 -17.90 23.54 18.13
CA LEU A 450 -16.60 23.20 17.55
C LEU A 450 -16.64 23.11 16.02
N ILE A 451 -17.81 22.93 15.41
CA ILE A 451 -17.97 22.97 13.95
C ILE A 451 -17.66 24.36 13.37
N GLN A 452 -17.64 25.40 14.22
CA GLN A 452 -17.26 26.76 13.85
C GLN A 452 -15.85 27.11 14.31
N SER A 453 -15.10 26.16 14.88
CA SER A 453 -13.75 26.42 15.38
C SER A 453 -12.83 26.94 14.26
N PRO A 454 -11.99 27.95 14.51
CA PRO A 454 -10.95 28.36 13.57
C PRO A 454 -9.86 27.28 13.43
N LYS A 455 -9.77 26.34 14.38
CA LYS A 455 -8.82 25.23 14.34
C LYS A 455 -9.43 24.09 13.51
N LEU A 456 -8.89 23.90 12.31
CA LEU A 456 -9.42 22.97 11.31
C LEU A 456 -9.58 21.53 11.83
N GLU A 457 -8.60 21.02 12.58
CA GLU A 457 -8.66 19.66 13.13
C GLU A 457 -9.80 19.46 14.13
N LEU A 458 -10.07 20.45 14.99
CA LEU A 458 -11.22 20.40 15.91
C LEU A 458 -12.54 20.43 15.14
N LYS A 459 -12.62 21.32 14.14
CA LYS A 459 -13.78 21.43 13.26
C LYS A 459 -14.08 20.10 12.56
N LYS A 460 -13.06 19.48 11.95
CA LYS A 460 -13.16 18.19 11.26
C LYS A 460 -13.61 17.07 12.18
N ARG A 461 -12.96 16.90 13.34
CA ARG A 461 -13.31 15.84 14.30
C ARG A 461 -14.73 16.02 14.85
N ALA A 462 -15.13 17.25 15.18
CA ALA A 462 -16.48 17.55 15.67
C ALA A 462 -17.55 17.27 14.61
N ALA A 463 -17.36 17.75 13.38
CA ALA A 463 -18.30 17.51 12.28
C ALA A 463 -18.41 16.01 11.97
N LYS A 464 -17.30 15.27 11.97
CA LYS A 464 -17.30 13.82 11.77
C LYS A 464 -18.07 13.11 12.89
N ALA A 465 -17.81 13.43 14.16
CA ALA A 465 -18.51 12.84 15.28
C ALA A 465 -20.03 13.12 15.22
N ILE A 466 -20.43 14.34 14.85
CA ILE A 466 -21.84 14.70 14.64
C ILE A 466 -22.45 13.91 13.47
N ALA A 467 -21.72 13.75 12.37
CA ALA A 467 -22.15 12.94 11.21
C ALA A 467 -22.31 11.46 11.54
N ASP A 468 -21.42 10.90 12.36
CA ASP A 468 -21.47 9.49 12.79
C ASP A 468 -22.66 9.23 13.72
N VAL A 469 -23.06 10.20 14.55
CA VAL A 469 -24.28 10.14 15.38
C VAL A 469 -25.55 10.20 14.52
N GLY A 470 -25.60 11.11 13.54
CA GLY A 470 -26.76 11.29 12.67
C GLY A 470 -27.98 11.91 13.36
N GLY A 471 -29.15 11.75 12.74
CA GLY A 471 -30.42 12.35 13.18
C GLY A 471 -30.59 13.82 12.76
N ASP A 472 -31.82 14.35 12.95
CA ASP A 472 -32.23 15.64 12.38
C ASP A 472 -31.36 16.81 12.85
N ARG A 473 -31.00 16.84 14.15
CA ARG A 473 -30.11 17.88 14.69
C ARG A 473 -28.72 17.84 14.03
N ALA A 474 -28.17 16.66 13.77
CA ALA A 474 -26.89 16.54 13.08
C ALA A 474 -26.99 17.06 11.65
N ILE A 475 -28.07 16.74 10.92
CA ILE A 475 -28.31 17.22 9.56
C ILE A 475 -28.34 18.76 9.52
N VAL A 476 -29.09 19.38 10.44
CA VAL A 476 -29.20 20.84 10.53
C VAL A 476 -27.83 21.50 10.72
N LEU A 477 -27.00 20.95 11.62
CA LEU A 477 -25.66 21.48 11.89
C LEU A 477 -24.69 21.25 10.71
N LEU A 478 -24.68 20.04 10.14
CA LEU A 478 -23.79 19.69 9.03
C LEU A 478 -24.10 20.51 7.77
N ARG A 479 -25.37 20.88 7.54
CA ARG A 479 -25.76 21.75 6.44
C ARG A 479 -25.02 23.09 6.45
N LEU A 480 -24.63 23.61 7.63
CA LEU A 480 -23.84 24.84 7.75
C LEU A 480 -22.45 24.71 7.12
N LEU A 481 -21.93 23.50 7.01
CA LEU A 481 -20.56 23.20 6.54
C LEU A 481 -20.51 22.67 5.09
N ARG A 482 -21.64 22.58 4.39
CA ARG A 482 -21.73 21.98 3.04
C ARG A 482 -20.92 22.71 1.96
N ASN A 483 -20.56 23.97 2.23
CA ASN A 483 -19.72 24.80 1.38
C ASN A 483 -18.42 25.23 2.07
N ASP A 484 -17.99 24.55 3.15
CA ASP A 484 -16.73 24.88 3.83
C ASP A 484 -15.56 24.81 2.84
N ARG A 485 -14.57 25.69 3.01
CA ARG A 485 -13.38 25.79 2.15
C ARG A 485 -12.51 24.53 2.19
N ASP A 486 -12.52 23.80 3.30
CA ASP A 486 -11.81 22.54 3.41
C ASP A 486 -12.56 21.42 2.69
N LEU A 487 -11.90 20.83 1.68
CA LEU A 487 -12.50 19.82 0.80
C LEU A 487 -12.84 18.50 1.51
N GLU A 488 -12.06 18.12 2.52
CA GLU A 488 -12.27 16.87 3.26
C GLU A 488 -13.47 16.98 4.20
N LEU A 489 -13.59 18.13 4.88
CA LEU A 489 -14.74 18.46 5.70
C LEU A 489 -16.01 18.55 4.85
N ARG A 490 -15.94 19.30 3.74
CA ARG A 490 -17.03 19.42 2.77
C ARG A 490 -17.49 18.04 2.29
N PHE A 491 -16.55 17.16 1.96
CA PHE A 491 -16.85 15.78 1.56
C PHE A 491 -17.52 14.97 2.67
N THR A 492 -17.01 15.05 3.90
CA THR A 492 -17.58 14.37 5.07
C THR A 492 -19.02 14.79 5.29
N VAL A 493 -19.30 16.09 5.19
CA VAL A 493 -20.65 16.67 5.31
C VAL A 493 -21.57 16.14 4.21
N TRP A 494 -21.18 16.24 2.93
CA TRP A 494 -22.02 15.75 1.83
C TRP A 494 -22.29 14.26 1.90
N LYS A 495 -21.30 13.46 2.30
CA LYS A 495 -21.47 12.02 2.51
C LYS A 495 -22.51 11.74 3.58
N ALA A 496 -22.54 12.52 4.67
CA ALA A 496 -23.53 12.38 5.73
C ALA A 496 -24.93 12.80 5.24
N LEU A 497 -25.05 13.96 4.59
CA LEU A 497 -26.33 14.47 4.05
C LEU A 497 -26.95 13.51 3.04
N LEU A 498 -26.16 13.01 2.09
CA LEU A 498 -26.61 12.04 1.08
C LEU A 498 -26.95 10.67 1.69
N LYS A 499 -26.31 10.27 2.79
CA LYS A 499 -26.63 9.02 3.48
C LYS A 499 -28.01 9.09 4.13
N THR A 500 -28.37 10.25 4.68
CA THR A 500 -29.63 10.40 5.43
C THR A 500 -30.82 10.71 4.54
N SER A 501 -30.69 11.68 3.64
CA SER A 501 -31.80 12.10 2.75
C SER A 501 -31.31 12.31 1.31
N PRO A 502 -31.01 11.25 0.55
CA PRO A 502 -30.50 11.38 -0.82
C PRO A 502 -31.41 12.23 -1.72
N LYS A 503 -32.74 12.03 -1.64
CA LYS A 503 -33.72 12.72 -2.49
C LYS A 503 -33.67 14.23 -2.32
N ASP A 504 -33.49 14.71 -1.10
CA ASP A 504 -33.50 16.14 -0.78
C ASP A 504 -32.21 16.83 -1.22
N TYR A 505 -31.08 16.11 -1.17
CA TYR A 505 -29.76 16.69 -1.34
C TYR A 505 -29.09 16.42 -2.68
N ILE A 506 -29.61 15.48 -3.49
CA ILE A 506 -28.97 15.07 -4.75
C ILE A 506 -28.81 16.21 -5.77
N GLY A 507 -29.81 17.08 -5.91
CA GLY A 507 -29.78 18.18 -6.87
C GLY A 507 -28.79 19.27 -6.47
N GLU A 508 -28.69 19.59 -5.18
CA GLU A 508 -27.69 20.53 -4.66
C GLU A 508 -26.28 19.92 -4.72
N PHE A 509 -26.13 18.66 -4.32
CA PHE A 509 -24.87 17.93 -4.41
C PHE A 509 -24.35 17.89 -5.85
N SER A 510 -25.18 17.51 -6.82
CA SER A 510 -24.76 17.36 -8.23
C SER A 510 -24.19 18.66 -8.78
N ARG A 511 -24.83 19.80 -8.50
CA ARG A 511 -24.36 21.12 -8.92
C ARG A 511 -23.07 21.53 -8.21
N SER A 512 -22.99 21.29 -6.90
CA SER A 512 -21.82 21.64 -6.09
C SER A 512 -20.59 20.79 -6.46
N ALA A 513 -20.78 19.48 -6.64
CA ALA A 513 -19.72 18.49 -6.84
C ALA A 513 -18.82 18.78 -8.04
N VAL A 514 -19.36 19.34 -9.12
CA VAL A 514 -18.59 19.71 -10.33
C VAL A 514 -17.37 20.57 -9.97
N ASN A 515 -17.50 21.46 -8.98
CA ASN A 515 -16.46 22.43 -8.66
C ASN A 515 -15.40 21.93 -7.68
N TRP A 516 -15.65 20.85 -6.93
CA TRP A 516 -14.76 20.47 -5.83
C TRP A 516 -14.55 18.96 -5.63
N LEU A 517 -15.46 18.10 -6.07
CA LEU A 517 -15.39 16.66 -5.79
C LEU A 517 -14.20 16.04 -6.52
N THR A 518 -13.29 15.38 -5.80
CA THR A 518 -12.14 14.73 -6.45
C THR A 518 -12.52 13.36 -7.03
N PRO A 519 -11.75 12.81 -7.99
CA PRO A 519 -11.94 11.45 -8.49
C PRO A 519 -11.95 10.38 -7.39
N GLU A 520 -11.09 10.50 -6.38
CA GLU A 520 -10.98 9.57 -5.25
C GLU A 520 -12.24 9.62 -4.38
N GLN A 521 -12.74 10.83 -4.12
CA GLN A 521 -13.97 11.06 -3.39
C GLN A 521 -15.19 10.52 -4.15
N LEU A 522 -15.24 10.72 -5.46
CA LEU A 522 -16.28 10.15 -6.33
C LEU A 522 -16.30 8.62 -6.24
N LYS A 523 -15.12 7.97 -6.31
CA LYS A 523 -14.98 6.52 -6.14
C LYS A 523 -15.42 6.02 -4.77
N ILE A 524 -15.28 6.83 -3.72
CA ILE A 524 -15.81 6.48 -2.39
C ILE A 524 -17.34 6.54 -2.38
N LEU A 525 -17.93 7.58 -2.97
CA LEU A 525 -19.39 7.74 -3.03
C LEU A 525 -20.05 6.71 -3.94
N SER A 526 -19.42 6.38 -5.08
CA SER A 526 -19.95 5.44 -6.06
C SER A 526 -20.05 4.01 -5.53
N LYS A 527 -19.33 3.65 -4.45
CA LYS A 527 -19.50 2.36 -3.76
C LYS A 527 -20.87 2.24 -3.09
N ASN A 528 -21.52 3.34 -2.76
CA ASN A 528 -22.88 3.31 -2.24
C ASN A 528 -23.84 2.98 -3.39
N ALA A 529 -24.41 1.76 -3.40
CA ALA A 529 -25.33 1.31 -4.43
C ALA A 529 -26.50 2.29 -4.64
N SER A 530 -26.92 2.98 -3.57
CA SER A 530 -28.00 3.96 -3.54
C SER A 530 -27.65 5.30 -4.19
N LEU A 531 -26.37 5.57 -4.54
CA LEU A 531 -26.00 6.76 -5.30
C LEU A 531 -26.62 6.68 -6.70
N PRO A 532 -27.49 7.62 -7.10
CA PRO A 532 -28.16 7.52 -8.39
C PRO A 532 -27.21 7.69 -9.56
N LEU A 533 -27.43 6.88 -10.61
CA LEU A 533 -26.60 6.87 -11.82
C LEU A 533 -26.60 8.22 -12.55
N ASP A 534 -27.66 9.01 -12.38
CA ASP A 534 -27.80 10.31 -13.02
C ASP A 534 -26.78 11.34 -12.48
N ILE A 535 -26.29 11.17 -11.25
CA ILE A 535 -25.16 11.98 -10.74
C ILE A 535 -23.89 11.63 -11.50
N LEU A 536 -23.61 10.34 -11.68
CA LEU A 536 -22.43 9.90 -12.42
C LEU A 536 -22.52 10.36 -13.88
N MET A 537 -23.69 10.27 -14.50
CA MET A 537 -23.94 10.83 -15.83
C MET A 537 -23.73 12.35 -15.88
N HIS A 538 -24.23 13.08 -14.87
CA HIS A 538 -24.05 14.52 -14.79
C HIS A 538 -22.56 14.90 -14.65
N LEU A 539 -21.80 14.19 -13.80
CA LEU A 539 -20.37 14.40 -13.66
C LEU A 539 -19.59 13.95 -14.90
N ALA A 540 -20.04 12.92 -15.61
CA ALA A 540 -19.46 12.50 -16.88
C ALA A 540 -19.63 13.56 -17.97
N THR A 541 -20.75 14.27 -18.00
CA THR A 541 -21.05 15.26 -19.05
C THR A 541 -20.59 16.68 -18.69
N ARG A 542 -20.76 17.11 -17.43
CA ARG A 542 -20.51 18.48 -16.97
C ARG A 542 -19.31 18.63 -16.04
N GLY A 543 -18.73 17.52 -15.58
CA GLY A 543 -17.59 17.54 -14.66
C GLY A 543 -16.30 18.05 -15.32
N ARG A 544 -15.30 18.33 -14.49
CA ARG A 544 -13.92 18.57 -14.92
C ARG A 544 -13.33 17.32 -15.55
N LYS A 545 -12.30 17.46 -16.40
CA LYS A 545 -11.67 16.36 -17.15
C LYS A 545 -11.44 15.08 -16.34
N GLU A 546 -10.89 15.21 -15.14
CA GLU A 546 -10.61 14.06 -14.26
C GLU A 546 -11.89 13.46 -13.65
N GLN A 547 -12.87 14.30 -13.32
CA GLN A 547 -14.19 13.85 -12.85
C GLN A 547 -14.94 13.10 -13.95
N ARG A 548 -14.88 13.57 -15.20
CA ARG A 548 -15.54 12.90 -16.33
C ARG A 548 -15.04 11.48 -16.51
N ALA A 549 -13.71 11.33 -16.55
CA ALA A 549 -13.07 10.01 -16.67
C ALA A 549 -13.44 9.08 -15.50
N ALA A 550 -13.39 9.58 -14.27
CA ALA A 550 -13.77 8.80 -13.10
C ALA A 550 -15.26 8.41 -13.13
N ALA A 551 -16.16 9.34 -13.47
CA ALA A 551 -17.59 9.10 -13.52
C ALA A 551 -17.97 8.04 -14.56
N VAL A 552 -17.34 8.04 -15.74
CA VAL A 552 -17.54 6.99 -16.76
C VAL A 552 -17.04 5.63 -16.27
N GLU A 553 -15.91 5.56 -15.59
CA GLU A 553 -15.42 4.30 -15.01
C GLU A 553 -16.35 3.79 -13.89
N GLU A 554 -16.87 4.67 -13.04
CA GLU A 554 -17.85 4.29 -12.02
C GLU A 554 -19.18 3.84 -12.65
N LEU A 555 -19.64 4.47 -13.74
CA LEU A 555 -20.78 3.99 -14.52
C LEU A 555 -20.53 2.59 -15.08
N LYS A 556 -19.34 2.34 -15.63
CA LYS A 556 -18.95 1.01 -16.13
C LYS A 556 -18.99 -0.05 -15.03
N VAL A 557 -18.53 0.26 -13.81
CA VAL A 557 -18.59 -0.65 -12.65
C VAL A 557 -20.03 -1.03 -12.29
N ARG A 558 -21.01 -0.15 -12.53
CA ARG A 558 -22.45 -0.43 -12.33
C ARG A 558 -23.05 -1.36 -13.40
N GLY A 559 -22.28 -1.73 -14.41
CA GLY A 559 -22.67 -2.73 -15.40
C GLY A 559 -23.87 -2.28 -16.24
N ASN A 560 -24.72 -3.24 -16.61
CA ASN A 560 -25.81 -3.03 -17.56
C ASN A 560 -26.84 -1.97 -17.11
N GLN A 561 -27.01 -1.73 -15.81
CA GLN A 561 -27.91 -0.69 -15.29
C GLN A 561 -27.51 0.72 -15.73
N ALA A 562 -26.22 0.95 -15.98
CA ALA A 562 -25.68 2.23 -16.44
C ALA A 562 -25.67 2.39 -17.96
N ALA A 563 -26.10 1.40 -18.73
CA ALA A 563 -25.99 1.43 -20.18
C ALA A 563 -26.71 2.62 -20.81
N THR A 564 -27.94 2.93 -20.39
CA THR A 564 -28.69 4.07 -20.93
C THR A 564 -27.98 5.39 -20.64
N ARG A 565 -27.38 5.53 -19.45
CA ARG A 565 -26.64 6.74 -19.07
C ARG A 565 -25.35 6.88 -19.89
N LEU A 566 -24.66 5.77 -20.15
CA LEU A 566 -23.47 5.76 -21.00
C LEU A 566 -23.80 6.09 -22.47
N LEU A 567 -24.96 5.67 -22.96
CA LEU A 567 -25.46 6.09 -24.28
C LEU A 567 -25.73 7.60 -24.32
N THR A 568 -26.41 8.14 -23.32
CA THR A 568 -26.58 9.60 -23.20
C THR A 568 -25.24 10.32 -23.12
N VAL A 569 -24.25 9.81 -22.38
CA VAL A 569 -22.90 10.38 -22.37
C VAL A 569 -22.26 10.37 -23.76
N PHE A 570 -22.40 9.29 -24.53
CA PHE A 570 -21.93 9.21 -25.91
C PHE A 570 -22.61 10.26 -26.82
N GLU A 571 -23.92 10.48 -26.65
CA GLU A 571 -24.72 11.37 -27.49
C GLU A 571 -24.56 12.86 -27.14
N THR A 572 -24.44 13.20 -25.84
CA THR A 572 -24.54 14.59 -25.37
C THR A 572 -23.20 15.21 -24.98
N SER A 573 -22.15 14.42 -24.77
CA SER A 573 -20.84 14.94 -24.37
C SER A 573 -20.13 15.59 -25.55
N ASP A 574 -19.60 16.79 -25.35
CA ASP A 574 -18.77 17.50 -26.32
C ASP A 574 -17.28 17.10 -26.25
N ASP A 575 -16.86 16.50 -25.14
CA ASP A 575 -15.48 16.08 -24.86
C ASP A 575 -15.13 14.72 -25.50
N GLU A 576 -14.16 14.74 -26.43
CA GLU A 576 -13.70 13.56 -27.18
C GLU A 576 -13.27 12.40 -26.26
N ALA A 577 -12.56 12.68 -25.17
CA ALA A 577 -12.07 11.64 -24.27
C ALA A 577 -13.20 10.94 -23.50
N THR A 578 -14.22 11.70 -23.11
CA THR A 578 -15.42 11.21 -22.41
C THR A 578 -16.28 10.37 -23.34
N VAL A 579 -16.51 10.82 -24.57
CA VAL A 579 -17.23 10.06 -25.60
C VAL A 579 -16.50 8.74 -25.92
N LYS A 580 -15.17 8.79 -26.05
CA LYS A 580 -14.35 7.58 -26.24
C LYS A 580 -14.51 6.61 -25.06
N ALA A 581 -14.45 7.13 -23.82
CA ALA A 581 -14.55 6.31 -22.62
C ALA A 581 -15.93 5.65 -22.48
N SER A 582 -17.02 6.33 -22.87
CA SER A 582 -18.37 5.75 -22.80
C SER A 582 -18.54 4.57 -23.76
N ILE A 583 -17.95 4.63 -24.96
CA ILE A 583 -17.91 3.49 -25.90
C ILE A 583 -17.16 2.31 -25.28
N SER A 584 -15.98 2.56 -24.71
CA SER A 584 -15.17 1.51 -24.07
C SER A 584 -15.89 0.86 -22.88
N ALA A 585 -16.62 1.67 -22.11
CA ALA A 585 -17.50 1.20 -21.05
C ALA A 585 -18.63 0.31 -21.60
N LEU A 586 -19.36 0.78 -22.62
CA LEU A 586 -20.43 0.02 -23.29
C LEU A 586 -19.92 -1.30 -23.88
N ALA A 587 -18.75 -1.30 -24.52
CA ALA A 587 -18.02 -2.48 -24.96
C ALA A 587 -17.82 -3.50 -23.83
N SER A 588 -17.40 -3.03 -22.66
CA SER A 588 -17.16 -3.91 -21.51
C SER A 588 -18.44 -4.47 -20.90
N ILE A 589 -19.52 -3.68 -20.83
CA ILE A 589 -20.75 -4.09 -20.11
C ILE A 589 -21.78 -4.81 -20.99
N ARG A 590 -21.88 -4.44 -22.28
CA ARG A 590 -22.91 -4.91 -23.20
C ARG A 590 -22.37 -5.74 -24.36
N GLY A 591 -21.06 -5.67 -24.65
CA GLY A 591 -20.44 -6.40 -25.74
C GLY A 591 -21.19 -6.25 -27.06
N SER A 592 -21.61 -7.36 -27.66
CA SER A 592 -22.34 -7.35 -28.94
C SER A 592 -23.70 -6.64 -28.90
N LYS A 593 -24.31 -6.42 -27.73
CA LYS A 593 -25.60 -5.70 -27.62
C LYS A 593 -25.52 -4.20 -27.92
N SER A 594 -24.32 -3.66 -28.18
CA SER A 594 -24.08 -2.25 -28.51
C SER A 594 -23.40 -2.07 -29.89
N ILE A 595 -23.53 -3.05 -30.79
CA ILE A 595 -22.96 -2.97 -32.15
C ILE A 595 -23.45 -1.75 -32.93
N SER A 596 -24.72 -1.37 -32.81
CA SER A 596 -25.25 -0.15 -33.45
C SER A 596 -24.52 1.11 -32.95
N THR A 597 -24.21 1.19 -31.66
CA THR A 597 -23.42 2.27 -31.08
C THR A 597 -21.99 2.27 -31.62
N TYR A 598 -21.35 1.11 -31.80
CA TYR A 598 -20.00 1.05 -32.38
C TYR A 598 -19.99 1.46 -33.86
N ARG A 599 -21.05 1.14 -34.60
CA ARG A 599 -21.24 1.62 -35.98
C ARG A 599 -21.42 3.14 -36.03
N ALA A 600 -22.16 3.73 -35.09
CA ALA A 600 -22.23 5.19 -34.97
C ALA A 600 -20.87 5.79 -34.58
N ALA A 601 -20.12 5.13 -33.70
CA ALA A 601 -18.81 5.59 -33.25
C ALA A 601 -17.77 5.68 -34.38
N ILE A 602 -17.74 4.72 -35.34
CA ILE A 602 -16.85 4.79 -36.50
C ILE A 602 -17.23 5.89 -37.51
N GLN A 603 -18.40 6.52 -37.36
CA GLN A 603 -18.81 7.68 -38.16
C GLN A 603 -18.73 8.99 -37.35
N HIS A 604 -18.17 8.95 -36.14
CA HIS A 604 -18.12 10.12 -35.27
C HIS A 604 -17.12 11.17 -35.76
N ARG A 605 -17.40 12.46 -35.49
CA ARG A 605 -16.53 13.59 -35.89
C ARG A 605 -15.10 13.47 -35.36
N PHE A 606 -14.94 12.85 -34.19
CA PHE A 606 -13.66 12.70 -33.50
C PHE A 606 -12.90 11.43 -33.90
N GLY A 607 -11.64 11.59 -34.30
CA GLY A 607 -10.81 10.47 -34.77
C GLY A 607 -10.54 9.41 -33.71
N MET A 608 -10.38 9.80 -32.43
CA MET A 608 -10.16 8.83 -31.35
C MET A 608 -11.41 8.01 -31.03
N VAL A 609 -12.59 8.61 -31.22
CA VAL A 609 -13.89 7.95 -31.06
C VAL A 609 -14.08 6.90 -32.16
N ARG A 610 -13.71 7.23 -33.41
CA ARG A 610 -13.70 6.26 -34.51
C ARG A 610 -12.74 5.11 -34.25
N ALA A 611 -11.53 5.39 -33.77
CA ALA A 611 -10.56 4.36 -33.40
C ALA A 611 -11.08 3.39 -32.33
N GLU A 612 -11.75 3.90 -31.28
CA GLU A 612 -12.37 3.05 -30.25
C GLU A 612 -13.58 2.27 -30.80
N GLY A 613 -14.34 2.87 -31.72
CA GLY A 613 -15.39 2.17 -32.47
C GLY A 613 -14.87 0.93 -33.21
N TYR A 614 -13.77 1.07 -33.98
CA TYR A 614 -13.13 -0.08 -34.64
C TYR A 614 -12.60 -1.11 -33.63
N ASN A 615 -12.01 -0.68 -32.51
CA ASN A 615 -11.54 -1.59 -31.47
C ASN A 615 -12.70 -2.37 -30.80
N ALA A 616 -13.86 -1.74 -30.59
CA ALA A 616 -15.05 -2.43 -30.10
C ALA A 616 -15.61 -3.41 -31.14
N LEU A 617 -15.67 -3.04 -32.41
CA LEU A 617 -16.07 -3.93 -33.51
C LEU A 617 -15.13 -5.12 -33.64
N ARG A 618 -13.80 -4.93 -33.55
CA ARG A 618 -12.80 -6.02 -33.54
C ARG A 618 -13.17 -7.14 -32.56
N GLN A 619 -13.63 -6.76 -31.36
CA GLN A 619 -13.97 -7.69 -30.31
C GLN A 619 -15.35 -8.34 -30.57
N TYR A 620 -16.38 -7.53 -30.82
CA TYR A 620 -17.77 -7.98 -30.72
C TYR A 620 -18.51 -8.18 -32.05
N ALA A 621 -18.02 -7.61 -33.15
CA ALA A 621 -18.69 -7.72 -34.45
C ALA A 621 -18.58 -9.14 -35.05
N SER A 622 -19.57 -9.51 -35.85
CA SER A 622 -19.53 -10.72 -36.68
C SER A 622 -18.78 -10.46 -38.00
N LYS A 623 -18.47 -11.52 -38.74
CA LYS A 623 -17.78 -11.44 -40.04
C LYS A 623 -18.53 -10.58 -41.07
N GLY A 624 -19.85 -10.43 -40.95
CA GLY A 624 -20.67 -9.59 -41.84
C GLY A 624 -20.33 -8.10 -41.80
N LEU A 625 -19.57 -7.62 -40.81
CA LEU A 625 -19.07 -6.25 -40.77
C LEU A 625 -17.64 -6.10 -41.30
N LEU A 626 -17.07 -7.14 -41.95
CA LEU A 626 -15.73 -7.10 -42.48
C LEU A 626 -15.55 -5.99 -43.53
N GLU A 627 -16.49 -5.85 -44.46
CA GLU A 627 -16.43 -4.79 -45.50
C GLU A 627 -16.46 -3.40 -44.88
N THR A 628 -17.40 -3.14 -43.97
CA THR A 628 -17.47 -1.86 -43.22
C THR A 628 -16.18 -1.53 -42.49
N VAL A 629 -15.48 -2.53 -41.97
CA VAL A 629 -14.19 -2.33 -41.28
C VAL A 629 -13.05 -2.14 -42.27
N LEU A 630 -13.09 -2.80 -43.43
CA LEU A 630 -12.09 -2.63 -44.49
C LEU A 630 -12.13 -1.24 -45.12
N ASP A 631 -13.31 -0.62 -45.23
CA ASP A 631 -13.44 0.79 -45.64
C ASP A 631 -12.64 1.72 -44.72
N GLY A 632 -12.55 1.36 -43.44
CA GLY A 632 -11.75 2.05 -42.44
C GLY A 632 -10.24 2.06 -42.70
N LEU A 633 -9.74 1.23 -43.63
CA LEU A 633 -8.35 1.31 -44.10
C LEU A 633 -8.05 2.59 -44.88
N ASN A 634 -9.07 3.36 -45.27
CA ASN A 634 -8.92 4.66 -45.95
C ASN A 634 -9.14 5.85 -44.99
N GLU A 635 -9.25 5.62 -43.68
CA GLU A 635 -9.40 6.68 -42.68
C GLU A 635 -8.24 7.68 -42.71
N LYS A 636 -8.58 8.98 -42.65
CA LYS A 636 -7.58 10.06 -42.54
C LYS A 636 -6.83 10.03 -41.20
N ALA A 637 -7.50 9.58 -40.13
CA ALA A 637 -6.90 9.53 -38.80
C ALA A 637 -6.05 8.25 -38.66
N PRO A 638 -4.71 8.35 -38.49
CA PRO A 638 -3.82 7.17 -38.50
C PRO A 638 -4.17 6.12 -37.44
N LEU A 639 -4.58 6.56 -36.25
CA LEU A 639 -4.99 5.65 -35.19
C LEU A 639 -6.30 4.92 -35.51
N ALA A 640 -7.28 5.59 -36.13
CA ALA A 640 -8.50 4.92 -36.57
C ALA A 640 -8.18 3.89 -37.66
N ARG A 641 -7.33 4.27 -38.62
CA ARG A 641 -6.85 3.40 -39.71
C ARG A 641 -6.16 2.13 -39.19
N VAL A 642 -5.28 2.24 -38.20
CA VAL A 642 -4.61 1.05 -37.62
C VAL A 642 -5.57 0.18 -36.81
N GLN A 643 -6.55 0.76 -36.09
CA GLN A 643 -7.57 -0.04 -35.40
C GLN A 643 -8.51 -0.74 -36.38
N ALA A 644 -8.84 -0.11 -37.51
CA ALA A 644 -9.59 -0.73 -38.60
C ALA A 644 -8.82 -1.93 -39.17
N ALA A 645 -7.51 -1.80 -39.40
CA ALA A 645 -6.67 -2.91 -39.83
C ALA A 645 -6.68 -4.08 -38.83
N ARG A 646 -6.55 -3.80 -37.53
CA ARG A 646 -6.65 -4.83 -36.47
C ARG A 646 -8.03 -5.47 -36.40
N ALA A 647 -9.09 -4.69 -36.58
CA ALA A 647 -10.45 -5.18 -36.66
C ALA A 647 -10.64 -6.12 -37.87
N ALA A 648 -10.12 -5.76 -39.04
CA ALA A 648 -10.15 -6.59 -40.24
C ALA A 648 -9.37 -7.90 -40.06
N ILE A 649 -8.19 -7.87 -39.43
CA ILE A 649 -7.42 -9.09 -39.09
C ILE A 649 -8.25 -10.02 -38.20
N ALA A 650 -8.95 -9.48 -37.19
CA ALA A 650 -9.76 -10.29 -36.29
C ALA A 650 -11.00 -10.87 -37.00
N LEU A 651 -11.73 -10.06 -37.76
CA LEU A 651 -12.95 -10.47 -38.45
C LEU A 651 -12.69 -11.46 -39.58
N SER A 652 -11.59 -11.32 -40.33
CA SER A 652 -11.19 -12.28 -41.37
C SER A 652 -10.88 -13.69 -40.85
N LYS A 653 -10.60 -13.82 -39.54
CA LYS A 653 -10.38 -15.11 -38.86
C LYS A 653 -11.66 -15.72 -38.30
N LYS A 654 -12.75 -14.95 -38.17
CA LYS A 654 -14.05 -15.47 -37.71
C LYS A 654 -14.65 -16.36 -38.80
N ARG A 655 -15.30 -17.45 -38.38
CA ARG A 655 -15.92 -18.41 -39.30
C ARG A 655 -17.12 -17.78 -39.99
#